data_AF-Q960Z0-F1
#
_entry.id   AF-Q960Z0-F1
#
_cell.length_a   1.000
_cell.length_b   1.000
_cell.length_c   1.000
_cell.angle_alpha   90.00
_cell.angle_beta   90.00
_cell.angle_gamma   90.00
#
_symmetry.space_group_name_H-M   'P 1'
#
loop_
_entity.id
_entity.type
_entity.pdbx_description
1 polymer ?
#
loop_
_entity_poly.entity_id
_entity_poly.type
_entity_poly.pdbx_seq_one_letter_code
_entity_poly.pdbx_strand_id
1 'polypeptide(L)'
;MDMITVGQSVKIKRTDGRVHMAVVAVINQSGKCITVEWYERGETKGKEVELDAILTLNPELMQDTVEQHAAPEPKKQATAPMNLSRNPTQSAIGGNLTSRMTMAGNMLNKIQESQSIPNPIVSSNSVNTNSNSNTTAGGGGGTTTSTTTGLQRPRYSQAATGQQQTRIASAVPNNTLPNPSAAASAGPAAQGVATAATTQGAGGASTRRSHALKEVERLKENREKRRARQAEMKEEKVALMNQDPGNPNWETAQMIREYQSTLEFVPLLDGQAVDDHQITVCVRKRPISRKEVNRKEIDVISVPRKDMLIVHEPRSKVDLTKFLENHKFRFDYAFNDTCDNAMVYKYTAKPLVKTIFEGGMATCFAYGQTGSGKTHTMGGEFNGKVQDCKNGIYAMAAKDVFVTLNMPRYRAMNLVVSASFFEIYSGKVFDLLSDKQKLRVLEDGKQQVQVVGLTEKVVDGVEEVLKLIQHGNAARTSGQTSANSNSSRSHAVFQIVLRPQGSTKIHGKFSFIDLAGNERGVDTSSADRQTRMEGAEINKSLLALKECIRALGKQSAHLPFRVSKLTQVLRDSFIGEKSKTCMIAMISPGLSSCEHTLNTLRYADRVKELVVKDIVEVCPGGDTEPIEITDDEEEEELNMVHPHSHQLHPNSHAPASQSNNQRAPASHHSGAVIHNNNNNNNKNGNAGNMDLAMLSSLSEHEMSDELIVQHQAIDDLQQTEEMVVEYHRTVNATLETFLAESKALYNLTNYVDYDQDSYCKRGESMFSQLLDIAIQCRDMMAEYRAKLAKEEMLSCSFNSPNGKR
;
A
#
# COMPACT_ATOMS: atom_id res chain seq x y z
N MET A 1 27.98 -18.91 15.48
CA MET A 1 26.60 -18.90 16.02
C MET A 1 25.68 -19.74 15.12
N ASP A 2 26.16 -20.84 14.57
CA ASP A 2 25.84 -21.23 13.17
C ASP A 2 24.90 -22.43 13.08
N MET A 3 24.34 -22.83 14.23
CA MET A 3 23.40 -23.94 14.42
C MET A 3 21.94 -23.60 14.02
N ILE A 4 21.66 -22.33 13.71
CA ILE A 4 20.33 -21.86 13.33
C ILE A 4 20.42 -21.05 12.04
N THR A 5 19.58 -21.38 11.07
CA THR A 5 19.49 -20.74 9.75
C THR A 5 18.11 -20.14 9.51
N VAL A 6 18.04 -19.07 8.71
CA VAL A 6 16.76 -18.47 8.28
C VAL A 6 16.04 -19.47 7.37
N GLY A 7 14.76 -19.72 7.63
CA GLY A 7 13.95 -20.77 7.00
C GLY A 7 13.90 -22.09 7.77
N GLN A 8 14.74 -22.27 8.81
CA GLN A 8 14.71 -23.46 9.66
C GLN A 8 13.47 -23.46 10.55
N SER A 9 12.87 -24.64 10.77
CA SER A 9 11.75 -24.80 11.70
C SER A 9 12.26 -25.09 13.12
N VAL A 10 11.76 -24.34 14.11
CA VAL A 10 12.11 -24.47 15.53
C VAL A 10 10.85 -24.52 16.39
N LYS A 11 10.88 -25.26 17.50
CA LYS A 11 9.83 -25.22 18.52
C LYS A 11 9.96 -23.94 19.34
N ILE A 12 8.85 -23.27 19.62
CA ILE A 12 8.80 -22.04 20.41
C ILE A 12 7.73 -22.12 21.49
N LYS A 13 7.92 -21.39 22.60
CA LYS A 13 6.94 -21.29 23.68
C LYS A 13 6.18 -19.96 23.63
N ARG A 14 4.86 -20.05 23.54
CA ARG A 14 3.93 -18.91 23.55
C ARG A 14 3.74 -18.36 24.97
N THR A 15 3.25 -17.13 25.05
CA THR A 15 2.84 -16.48 26.31
C THR A 15 1.67 -17.22 27.00
N ASP A 16 0.86 -17.95 26.22
CA ASP A 16 -0.17 -18.87 26.73
C ASP A 16 0.38 -20.25 27.17
N GLY A 17 1.71 -20.41 27.21
CA GLY A 17 2.39 -21.61 27.67
C GLY A 17 2.51 -22.74 26.64
N ARG A 18 1.73 -22.73 25.55
CA ARG A 18 1.77 -23.78 24.52
C ARG A 18 3.09 -23.76 23.75
N VAL A 19 3.57 -24.96 23.40
CA VAL A 19 4.74 -25.17 22.53
C VAL A 19 4.26 -25.62 21.15
N HIS A 20 4.81 -25.03 20.09
CA HIS A 20 4.52 -25.38 18.69
C HIS A 20 5.70 -25.01 17.78
N MET A 21 5.65 -25.46 16.52
CA MET A 21 6.64 -25.08 15.51
C MET A 21 6.40 -23.65 14.98
N ALA A 22 7.49 -22.95 14.71
CA ALA A 22 7.58 -21.70 13.98
C ALA A 22 8.83 -21.73 13.07
N VAL A 23 8.88 -20.86 12.06
CA VAL A 23 10.01 -20.75 11.13
C VAL A 23 10.86 -19.55 11.51
N VAL A 24 12.19 -19.68 11.51
CA VAL A 24 13.10 -18.58 11.77
C VAL A 24 13.10 -17.60 10.59
N ALA A 25 12.61 -16.38 10.80
CA ALA A 25 12.48 -15.35 9.77
C ALA A 25 13.69 -14.40 9.74
N VAL A 26 14.20 -14.00 10.90
CA VAL A 26 15.36 -13.10 11.06
C VAL A 26 16.22 -13.55 12.23
N ILE A 27 17.54 -13.46 12.11
CA ILE A 27 18.51 -13.72 13.18
C ILE A 27 19.25 -12.42 13.50
N ASN A 28 19.11 -11.91 14.73
CA ASN A 28 19.79 -10.71 15.19
C ASN A 28 20.98 -11.10 16.08
N GLN A 29 22.17 -11.13 15.46
CA GLN A 29 23.42 -11.50 16.14
C GLN A 29 23.82 -10.53 17.26
N SER A 30 23.45 -9.24 17.15
CA SER A 30 23.81 -8.23 18.16
C SER A 30 22.96 -8.32 19.44
N GLY A 31 21.68 -8.68 19.31
CA GLY A 31 20.76 -8.80 20.43
C GLY A 31 20.64 -10.22 21.02
N LYS A 32 21.39 -11.21 20.51
CA LYS A 32 21.23 -12.64 20.83
C LYS A 32 19.79 -13.15 20.69
N CYS A 33 19.06 -12.66 19.70
CA CYS A 33 17.63 -12.93 19.52
C CYS A 33 17.32 -13.35 18.08
N ILE A 34 16.24 -14.11 17.92
CA ILE A 34 15.72 -14.50 16.61
C ILE A 34 14.23 -14.12 16.52
N THR A 35 13.81 -13.63 15.36
CA THR A 35 12.41 -13.46 15.01
C THR A 35 11.91 -14.74 14.37
N VAL A 36 10.83 -15.29 14.93
CA VAL A 36 10.18 -16.53 14.50
C VAL A 36 8.74 -16.25 14.07
N GLU A 37 8.32 -16.84 12.96
CA GLU A 37 6.98 -16.67 12.38
C GLU A 37 6.21 -17.99 12.32
N TRP A 38 4.90 -17.94 12.55
CA TRP A 38 3.99 -19.07 12.35
C TRP A 38 2.63 -18.61 11.84
N TYR A 39 1.85 -19.55 11.29
CA TYR A 39 0.50 -19.28 10.80
C TYR A 39 -0.55 -19.77 11.81
N GLU A 40 -1.47 -18.89 12.23
CA GLU A 40 -2.57 -19.24 13.15
C GLU A 40 -3.85 -18.49 12.74
N ARG A 41 -4.93 -19.21 12.44
CA ARG A 41 -6.28 -18.66 12.14
C ARG A 41 -6.35 -17.68 10.94
N GLY A 42 -5.47 -17.82 9.95
CA GLY A 42 -5.44 -16.96 8.75
C GLY A 42 -4.40 -15.84 8.81
N GLU A 43 -3.76 -15.65 9.96
CA GLU A 43 -2.76 -14.63 10.20
C GLU A 43 -1.36 -15.26 10.33
N THR A 44 -0.34 -14.62 9.73
CA THR A 44 1.05 -14.86 10.13
C THR A 44 1.34 -14.04 11.39
N LYS A 45 1.93 -14.68 12.39
CA LYS A 45 2.28 -14.06 13.68
C LYS A 45 3.77 -14.21 13.92
N GLY A 46 4.41 -13.10 14.26
CA GLY A 46 5.82 -13.06 14.65
C GLY A 46 5.99 -13.03 16.17
N LYS A 47 7.14 -13.51 16.65
CA LYS A 47 7.64 -13.25 18.00
C LYS A 47 9.17 -13.15 17.97
N GLU A 48 9.73 -12.22 18.73
CA GLU A 48 11.16 -12.22 19.04
C GLU A 48 11.44 -13.10 20.26
N VAL A 49 12.46 -13.95 20.16
CA VAL A 49 12.83 -14.92 21.21
C VAL A 49 14.34 -14.94 21.38
N GLU A 50 14.80 -14.93 22.63
CA GLU A 50 16.22 -15.08 22.98
C GLU A 50 16.77 -16.43 22.51
N LEU A 51 18.00 -16.43 21.98
CA LEU A 51 18.65 -17.60 21.39
C LEU A 51 18.76 -18.76 22.39
N ASP A 52 19.10 -18.46 23.64
CA ASP A 52 19.27 -19.46 24.70
C ASP A 52 17.93 -20.18 25.02
N ALA A 53 16.81 -19.46 24.93
CA ALA A 53 15.47 -20.03 25.10
C ALA A 53 15.05 -20.93 23.93
N ILE A 54 15.54 -20.66 22.71
CA ILE A 54 15.32 -21.51 21.53
C ILE A 54 16.16 -22.78 21.61
N LEU A 55 17.45 -22.67 21.97
CA LEU A 55 18.34 -23.82 22.15
C LEU A 55 17.81 -24.75 23.26
N THR A 56 17.34 -24.18 24.38
CA THR A 56 16.72 -24.93 25.49
C THR A 56 15.46 -25.72 25.06
N LEU A 57 14.69 -25.22 24.08
CA LEU A 57 13.48 -25.88 23.59
C LEU A 57 13.72 -26.85 22.41
N ASN A 58 14.92 -26.83 21.84
CA ASN A 58 15.31 -27.59 20.65
C ASN A 58 16.72 -28.18 20.81
N PRO A 59 16.93 -29.12 21.75
CA PRO A 59 18.25 -29.73 21.98
C PRO A 59 18.81 -30.45 20.74
N GLU A 60 17.96 -30.83 19.78
CA GLU A 60 18.40 -31.37 18.49
C GLU A 60 19.32 -30.42 17.70
N LEU A 61 19.22 -29.09 17.92
CA LEU A 61 20.06 -28.09 17.25
C LEU A 61 21.51 -28.08 17.74
N MET A 62 21.81 -28.81 18.83
CA MET A 62 23.15 -28.85 19.43
C MET A 62 23.98 -30.07 18.97
N GLN A 63 23.44 -30.94 18.12
CA GLN A 63 24.02 -32.25 17.77
C GLN A 63 24.22 -32.43 16.25
N ASP A 64 25.01 -31.56 15.62
CA ASP A 64 25.46 -31.77 14.23
C ASP A 64 26.83 -31.10 13.97
N THR A 65 27.91 -31.70 14.48
CA THR A 65 29.29 -31.39 14.07
C THR A 65 30.21 -32.57 14.37
N VAL A 66 31.18 -32.84 13.48
CA VAL A 66 32.13 -33.96 13.50
C VAL A 66 31.53 -35.32 13.09
N GLU A 67 31.54 -35.60 11.79
CA GLU A 67 32.29 -36.74 11.24
C GLU A 67 32.63 -36.52 9.76
N GLN A 68 33.83 -36.93 9.34
CA GLN A 68 34.30 -36.89 7.94
C GLN A 68 35.03 -38.20 7.62
N HIS A 69 35.01 -38.58 6.33
CA HIS A 69 35.78 -39.67 5.71
C HIS A 69 35.46 -41.12 6.16
N ALA A 70 34.57 -41.81 5.43
CA ALA A 70 34.93 -42.98 4.62
C ALA A 70 33.75 -43.50 3.76
N ALA A 71 34.05 -44.06 2.59
CA ALA A 71 33.16 -44.94 1.83
C ALA A 71 33.89 -46.30 1.64
N PRO A 72 33.18 -47.44 1.52
CA PRO A 72 32.79 -47.87 0.16
C PRO A 72 31.51 -48.74 0.01
N GLU A 73 30.98 -48.72 -1.22
CA GLU A 73 30.19 -49.74 -1.97
C GLU A 73 28.87 -50.38 -1.44
N PRO A 74 27.86 -50.61 -2.32
CA PRO A 74 26.57 -51.24 -1.98
C PRO A 74 26.47 -52.73 -2.37
N LYS A 75 25.67 -53.52 -1.62
CA LYS A 75 25.25 -54.89 -1.99
C LYS A 75 23.75 -55.13 -1.75
N LYS A 76 23.16 -56.06 -2.53
CA LYS A 76 21.70 -56.30 -2.63
C LYS A 76 21.22 -57.48 -1.77
N GLN A 77 20.06 -57.32 -1.13
CA GLN A 77 19.03 -58.35 -0.84
C GLN A 77 17.78 -57.60 -0.30
N ALA A 78 16.52 -57.66 -0.79
CA ALA A 78 15.73 -58.57 -1.66
C ALA A 78 14.86 -59.61 -0.91
N THR A 79 13.56 -59.31 -0.75
CA THR A 79 12.52 -60.31 -0.38
C THR A 79 11.09 -59.91 -0.81
N ALA A 80 10.75 -60.30 -2.04
CA ALA A 80 9.48 -60.94 -2.48
C ALA A 80 8.07 -60.25 -2.38
N PRO A 81 7.08 -60.65 -3.23
CA PRO A 81 5.97 -59.77 -3.64
C PRO A 81 4.57 -60.44 -3.81
N MET A 82 3.59 -59.70 -4.39
CA MET A 82 2.50 -60.13 -5.31
C MET A 82 1.96 -58.84 -6.01
N ASN A 83 1.83 -58.62 -7.34
CA ASN A 83 1.48 -59.43 -8.53
C ASN A 83 -0.05 -59.68 -8.63
N LEU A 84 -0.81 -59.52 -9.73
CA LEU A 84 -0.59 -59.46 -11.20
C LEU A 84 -1.37 -58.25 -11.86
N SER A 85 -1.41 -58.00 -13.19
CA SER A 85 -0.40 -57.90 -14.27
C SER A 85 -1.04 -57.53 -15.65
N ARG A 86 -0.27 -56.89 -16.58
CA ARG A 86 -0.48 -56.81 -18.07
C ARG A 86 -1.59 -55.88 -18.61
N ASN A 87 -1.51 -55.29 -19.84
CA ASN A 87 -0.91 -55.77 -21.10
C ASN A 87 -0.42 -54.62 -22.07
N PRO A 88 0.66 -54.78 -22.91
CA PRO A 88 1.14 -53.75 -23.86
C PRO A 88 1.43 -54.22 -25.32
N THR A 89 1.64 -53.31 -26.29
CA THR A 89 2.42 -53.55 -27.54
C THR A 89 2.71 -52.29 -28.40
N GLN A 90 3.99 -52.09 -28.81
CA GLN A 90 4.51 -51.57 -30.11
C GLN A 90 4.13 -50.15 -30.64
N SER A 91 4.94 -49.41 -31.43
CA SER A 91 6.29 -49.62 -32.01
C SER A 91 6.94 -48.32 -32.56
N ALA A 92 8.29 -48.30 -32.68
CA ALA A 92 9.12 -47.55 -33.67
C ALA A 92 9.18 -45.98 -33.67
N ILE A 93 10.21 -45.26 -34.18
CA ILE A 93 11.63 -45.54 -34.56
C ILE A 93 12.44 -44.21 -34.58
N GLY A 94 13.73 -44.23 -34.17
CA GLY A 94 14.81 -43.28 -34.58
C GLY A 94 14.84 -41.86 -33.97
N GLY A 95 16.00 -41.22 -33.74
CA GLY A 95 17.39 -41.74 -33.70
C GLY A 95 18.51 -40.69 -33.79
N ASN A 96 19.65 -40.98 -33.14
CA ASN A 96 21.04 -40.57 -33.51
C ASN A 96 21.51 -39.09 -33.33
N LEU A 97 22.77 -38.76 -32.95
CA LEU A 97 23.89 -39.54 -32.33
C LEU A 97 25.06 -38.62 -31.82
N THR A 98 25.73 -38.97 -30.70
CA THR A 98 27.18 -38.71 -30.36
C THR A 98 27.76 -37.27 -30.33
N SER A 99 28.92 -36.91 -29.74
CA SER A 99 29.91 -37.52 -28.80
C SER A 99 30.69 -36.37 -28.12
N ARG A 100 30.94 -36.33 -26.80
CA ARG A 100 31.93 -37.09 -25.99
C ARG A 100 33.41 -36.73 -26.24
N MET A 101 34.03 -35.95 -25.34
CA MET A 101 35.33 -36.30 -24.74
C MET A 101 35.63 -35.51 -23.44
N THR A 102 36.46 -36.09 -22.58
CA THR A 102 36.86 -35.62 -21.25
C THR A 102 38.38 -35.49 -21.14
N MET A 103 38.88 -34.53 -20.36
CA MET A 103 40.14 -34.68 -19.61
C MET A 103 40.18 -33.76 -18.38
N ALA A 104 41.05 -34.05 -17.42
CA ALA A 104 41.26 -33.29 -16.19
C ALA A 104 42.76 -32.96 -15.99
N GLY A 105 43.08 -31.95 -15.18
CA GLY A 105 44.47 -31.60 -14.84
C GLY A 105 44.59 -30.52 -13.77
N ASN A 106 45.29 -30.84 -12.68
CA ASN A 106 45.76 -29.86 -11.68
C ASN A 106 47.13 -29.29 -12.10
N MET A 107 47.50 -28.08 -11.64
CA MET A 107 48.79 -27.78 -10.98
C MET A 107 48.93 -26.31 -10.53
N LEU A 108 49.96 -26.00 -9.75
CA LEU A 108 50.22 -24.73 -9.05
C LEU A 108 51.21 -23.79 -9.79
N ASN A 109 51.04 -22.47 -9.63
CA ASN A 109 52.04 -21.42 -9.26
C ASN A 109 51.58 -20.03 -9.80
N LYS A 110 51.72 -18.84 -9.16
CA LYS A 110 52.43 -18.28 -7.98
C LYS A 110 53.62 -17.33 -8.31
N ILE A 111 53.33 -16.04 -8.51
CA ILE A 111 54.22 -14.84 -8.39
C ILE A 111 53.32 -13.65 -7.96
N GLN A 112 53.56 -12.75 -6.97
CA GLN A 112 54.53 -12.61 -5.85
C GLN A 112 55.53 -11.41 -5.85
N GLU A 113 55.14 -10.21 -6.32
CA GLU A 113 55.81 -8.89 -6.09
C GLU A 113 54.74 -7.82 -5.77
N SER A 114 54.95 -6.67 -5.10
CA SER A 114 55.86 -6.19 -4.03
C SER A 114 55.27 -4.84 -3.50
N GLN A 115 55.66 -4.19 -2.38
CA GLN A 115 56.70 -4.48 -1.38
C GLN A 115 56.25 -4.09 0.06
N SER A 116 56.75 -3.01 0.69
CA SER A 116 56.56 -2.68 2.13
C SER A 116 57.03 -1.25 2.52
N ILE A 117 56.67 -0.74 3.73
CA ILE A 117 57.55 -0.25 4.85
C ILE A 117 56.73 0.53 5.94
N PRO A 118 57.11 0.56 7.27
CA PRO A 118 56.20 0.93 8.39
C PRO A 118 56.67 2.06 9.37
N ASN A 119 55.90 2.26 10.46
CA ASN A 119 55.99 3.27 11.57
C ASN A 119 57.31 3.36 12.38
N PRO A 120 57.48 4.47 13.14
CA PRO A 120 58.05 4.41 14.52
C PRO A 120 57.30 5.24 15.61
N ILE A 121 57.85 5.29 16.85
CA ILE A 121 57.21 5.69 18.15
C ILE A 121 58.03 6.75 18.93
N VAL A 122 57.37 7.67 19.66
CA VAL A 122 57.88 8.51 20.80
C VAL A 122 56.67 8.83 21.74
N SER A 123 56.55 8.41 23.02
CA SER A 123 57.15 8.88 24.30
C SER A 123 56.67 10.28 24.79
N SER A 124 56.40 10.60 26.07
CA SER A 124 56.48 9.87 27.38
C SER A 124 55.81 10.65 28.57
N ASN A 125 55.78 10.04 29.78
CA ASN A 125 55.35 10.53 31.13
C ASN A 125 53.83 10.46 31.42
N SER A 126 53.28 9.78 32.46
CA SER A 126 53.56 9.65 33.93
C SER A 126 53.06 10.86 34.76
N VAL A 127 52.38 10.71 35.92
CA VAL A 127 52.72 9.95 37.17
C VAL A 127 51.47 9.36 37.89
N ASN A 128 51.68 8.35 38.76
CA ASN A 128 50.69 7.65 39.61
C ASN A 128 50.34 8.37 40.93
N THR A 129 49.18 8.05 41.54
CA THR A 129 49.10 7.65 42.97
C THR A 129 47.79 6.93 43.34
N ASN A 130 47.89 5.97 44.27
CA ASN A 130 46.76 5.17 44.82
C ASN A 130 46.43 5.61 46.25
N SER A 131 45.21 5.35 46.72
CA SER A 131 44.89 5.15 48.15
C SER A 131 43.58 4.38 48.35
N ASN A 132 43.60 3.31 49.15
CA ASN A 132 42.42 2.57 49.60
C ASN A 132 41.91 3.10 50.94
N SER A 133 40.63 2.91 51.25
CA SER A 133 40.17 2.32 52.53
C SER A 133 38.65 2.05 52.51
N ASN A 134 38.16 1.35 53.53
CA ASN A 134 37.03 0.41 53.41
C ASN A 134 35.95 0.64 54.51
N THR A 135 34.89 -0.16 54.45
CA THR A 135 34.06 -0.69 55.56
C THR A 135 32.90 0.12 56.24
N THR A 136 31.77 -0.62 56.35
CA THR A 136 30.77 -0.72 57.46
C THR A 136 29.75 0.40 57.78
N ALA A 137 28.55 0.24 57.19
CA ALA A 137 27.27 -0.08 57.84
C ALA A 137 26.89 0.46 59.25
N GLY A 138 25.70 1.10 59.31
CA GLY A 138 24.89 1.42 60.50
C GLY A 138 23.59 2.12 60.06
N GLY A 139 22.45 2.01 60.78
CA GLY A 139 21.16 2.47 60.25
C GLY A 139 20.12 2.97 61.27
N GLY A 140 19.03 3.55 60.74
CA GLY A 140 17.95 4.26 61.47
C GLY A 140 18.17 5.78 61.55
N GLY A 141 17.16 6.65 61.55
CA GLY A 141 15.71 6.45 61.35
C GLY A 141 14.89 7.73 61.68
N GLY A 142 13.86 8.06 60.89
CA GLY A 142 12.99 9.25 61.03
C GLY A 142 12.91 10.08 59.72
N THR A 143 11.75 10.43 59.12
CA THR A 143 10.71 11.43 59.51
C THR A 143 11.23 12.88 59.56
N THR A 144 10.66 13.92 58.94
CA THR A 144 9.49 14.16 58.01
C THR A 144 9.62 15.62 57.45
N THR A 145 8.86 16.25 56.52
CA THR A 145 7.55 16.02 55.85
C THR A 145 7.44 16.87 54.56
N SER A 146 6.60 16.48 53.58
CA SER A 146 5.94 17.34 52.53
C SER A 146 6.85 18.09 51.51
N THR A 147 6.41 18.47 50.30
CA THR A 147 5.05 18.75 49.79
C THR A 147 4.85 18.25 48.35
N THR A 148 3.60 17.94 47.96
CA THR A 148 3.21 17.40 46.64
C THR A 148 2.14 18.25 45.95
N THR A 149 2.18 18.28 44.62
CA THR A 149 1.02 18.61 43.77
C THR A 149 0.99 17.66 42.58
N GLY A 150 -0.18 17.09 42.27
CA GLY A 150 -0.37 16.21 41.12
C GLY A 150 -1.83 16.14 40.69
N LEU A 151 -2.08 15.66 39.48
CA LEU A 151 -3.41 15.42 38.92
C LEU A 151 -3.54 13.93 38.55
N GLN A 152 -4.75 13.39 38.64
CA GLN A 152 -4.96 11.94 38.78
C GLN A 152 -6.27 11.45 38.14
N ARG A 153 -6.26 10.20 37.67
CA ARG A 153 -7.44 9.31 37.51
C ARG A 153 -8.42 9.67 36.36
N PRO A 154 -9.40 8.79 36.01
CA PRO A 154 -9.79 7.53 36.67
C PRO A 154 -9.74 6.23 35.84
N ARG A 155 -9.51 5.11 36.53
CA ARG A 155 -10.03 3.79 36.11
C ARG A 155 -11.53 3.72 36.46
N TYR A 156 -12.34 3.14 35.58
CA TYR A 156 -13.70 2.72 35.91
C TYR A 156 -13.74 1.26 36.36
N SER A 157 -14.44 1.02 37.47
CA SER A 157 -14.85 -0.31 37.92
C SER A 157 -16.08 -0.16 38.80
N GLN A 158 -17.24 -0.60 38.32
CA GLN A 158 -18.46 -0.74 39.12
C GLN A 158 -19.06 -2.13 38.90
N ALA A 159 -19.47 -2.76 39.99
CA ALA A 159 -20.38 -3.89 39.99
C ALA A 159 -21.72 -3.42 40.55
N ALA A 160 -22.81 -3.80 39.90
CA ALA A 160 -24.18 -3.62 40.40
C ALA A 160 -25.00 -4.85 40.02
N THR A 161 -25.87 -5.29 40.92
CA THR A 161 -26.61 -6.55 40.82
C THR A 161 -28.05 -6.33 40.34
N GLY A 162 -28.55 -7.26 39.50
CA GLY A 162 -29.94 -7.30 39.04
C GLY A 162 -30.28 -8.70 38.51
N GLN A 163 -31.50 -9.19 38.75
CA GLN A 163 -31.90 -10.58 38.49
C GLN A 163 -33.04 -10.69 37.47
N GLN A 164 -32.89 -11.60 36.49
CA GLN A 164 -33.91 -12.49 35.87
C GLN A 164 -33.25 -13.18 34.67
N GLN A 165 -32.89 -14.47 34.71
CA GLN A 165 -33.75 -15.67 34.60
C GLN A 165 -34.56 -15.82 33.30
N THR A 166 -33.96 -16.50 32.33
CA THR A 166 -34.59 -17.64 31.60
C THR A 166 -33.53 -18.70 31.29
N ARG A 167 -33.89 -19.98 31.31
CA ARG A 167 -32.98 -21.14 31.09
C ARG A 167 -33.36 -21.87 29.80
N ILE A 168 -32.39 -22.47 29.09
CA ILE A 168 -32.48 -23.82 28.48
C ILE A 168 -31.05 -24.44 28.47
N ALA A 169 -30.95 -25.77 28.65
CA ALA A 169 -29.76 -26.62 28.42
C ALA A 169 -30.19 -27.82 27.50
N SER A 170 -29.41 -28.82 27.06
CA SER A 170 -28.19 -29.47 27.57
C SER A 170 -27.64 -30.54 26.58
N ALA A 171 -26.35 -30.88 26.69
CA ALA A 171 -25.70 -32.21 26.55
C ALA A 171 -25.84 -33.13 25.29
N VAL A 172 -24.72 -33.34 24.56
CA VAL A 172 -23.83 -34.56 24.56
C VAL A 172 -24.53 -35.93 24.83
N PRO A 173 -24.36 -37.00 23.99
CA PRO A 173 -23.09 -37.75 23.91
C PRO A 173 -22.71 -38.52 22.61
N ASN A 174 -21.49 -39.10 22.63
CA ASN A 174 -20.95 -40.10 21.70
C ASN A 174 -21.77 -41.41 21.63
N ASN A 175 -21.63 -42.16 20.53
CA ASN A 175 -21.57 -43.63 20.60
C ASN A 175 -20.80 -44.25 19.42
N THR A 176 -20.36 -45.52 19.54
CA THR A 176 -19.51 -46.21 18.55
C THR A 176 -19.94 -47.67 18.31
N LEU A 177 -20.10 -48.04 17.02
CA LEU A 177 -20.10 -49.43 16.49
C LEU A 177 -21.26 -50.34 17.00
N PRO A 178 -21.49 -51.57 16.46
CA PRO A 178 -20.66 -52.40 15.56
C PRO A 178 -21.34 -52.96 14.29
N ASN A 179 -20.57 -53.79 13.57
CA ASN A 179 -20.98 -54.67 12.46
C ASN A 179 -21.86 -55.85 12.98
N PRO A 180 -22.72 -56.48 12.15
CA PRO A 180 -22.35 -57.84 11.70
C PRO A 180 -22.85 -58.24 10.28
N SER A 181 -22.46 -59.44 9.86
CA SER A 181 -22.70 -60.01 8.53
C SER A 181 -23.70 -61.18 8.49
N ALA A 182 -24.32 -61.35 7.31
CA ALA A 182 -24.69 -62.63 6.66
C ALA A 182 -26.05 -63.32 6.91
N ALA A 183 -26.57 -63.85 5.78
CA ALA A 183 -27.33 -65.08 5.57
C ALA A 183 -28.88 -65.09 5.57
N ALA A 184 -29.42 -65.74 4.52
CA ALA A 184 -30.76 -66.34 4.34
C ALA A 184 -32.00 -65.42 4.29
N SER A 185 -33.05 -65.71 3.50
CA SER A 185 -33.20 -66.60 2.31
C SER A 185 -34.53 -66.30 1.56
N ALA A 186 -34.74 -66.96 0.41
CA ALA A 186 -35.92 -66.96 -0.47
C ALA A 186 -36.05 -65.84 -1.55
N GLY A 187 -36.01 -66.27 -2.82
CA GLY A 187 -36.61 -65.60 -3.98
C GLY A 187 -37.81 -66.43 -4.48
N PRO A 188 -38.02 -66.67 -5.80
CA PRO A 188 -37.30 -66.16 -6.97
C PRO A 188 -38.22 -65.73 -8.15
N ALA A 189 -37.63 -65.46 -9.32
CA ALA A 189 -38.23 -65.60 -10.68
C ALA A 189 -39.39 -64.65 -11.08
N ALA A 190 -39.64 -64.37 -12.37
CA ALA A 190 -38.80 -64.44 -13.59
C ALA A 190 -39.39 -63.54 -14.69
N GLN A 191 -38.67 -63.37 -15.80
CA GLN A 191 -39.17 -62.73 -17.03
C GLN A 191 -40.18 -63.64 -17.74
N GLY A 192 -41.18 -63.05 -18.42
CA GLY A 192 -42.14 -63.83 -19.23
C GLY A 192 -43.17 -62.96 -19.94
N VAL A 193 -42.88 -62.54 -21.18
CA VAL A 193 -43.82 -61.85 -22.07
C VAL A 193 -44.10 -62.74 -23.29
N ALA A 194 -45.23 -63.46 -23.27
CA ALA A 194 -45.73 -64.24 -24.41
C ALA A 194 -47.27 -64.41 -24.36
N THR A 195 -47.95 -63.50 -25.04
CA THR A 195 -49.21 -63.69 -25.79
C THR A 195 -50.21 -64.82 -25.42
N ALA A 196 -51.41 -64.36 -25.00
CA ALA A 196 -52.73 -64.76 -25.52
C ALA A 196 -53.28 -66.21 -25.34
N ALA A 197 -54.40 -66.32 -24.62
CA ALA A 197 -55.63 -66.92 -25.16
C ALA A 197 -56.91 -66.45 -24.41
N THR A 198 -57.75 -65.71 -25.12
CA THR A 198 -59.22 -65.62 -25.06
C THR A 198 -60.00 -66.26 -23.89
N THR A 199 -60.70 -65.43 -23.10
CA THR A 199 -62.13 -65.62 -22.85
C THR A 199 -62.82 -64.27 -22.58
N GLN A 200 -63.99 -64.05 -23.18
CA GLN A 200 -64.79 -62.84 -22.94
C GLN A 200 -65.82 -63.10 -21.84
N GLY A 201 -65.89 -62.21 -20.84
CA GLY A 201 -66.92 -62.23 -19.79
C GLY A 201 -67.32 -60.79 -19.45
N ALA A 202 -68.55 -60.40 -19.80
CA ALA A 202 -68.99 -59.02 -19.66
C ALA A 202 -69.40 -58.70 -18.21
N GLY A 203 -68.88 -57.60 -17.67
CA GLY A 203 -69.20 -57.10 -16.33
C GLY A 203 -68.80 -55.63 -16.19
N GLY A 204 -69.73 -54.72 -16.44
CA GLY A 204 -69.43 -53.29 -16.55
C GLY A 204 -69.31 -52.58 -15.20
N ALA A 205 -68.16 -51.95 -14.95
CA ALA A 205 -67.98 -51.00 -13.86
C ALA A 205 -67.12 -49.80 -14.34
N SER A 206 -67.73 -48.84 -15.03
CA SER A 206 -67.08 -47.56 -15.36
C SER A 206 -67.03 -46.66 -14.11
N THR A 207 -66.16 -47.02 -13.17
CA THR A 207 -66.02 -46.34 -11.89
C THR A 207 -65.45 -44.94 -12.10
N ARG A 208 -66.33 -43.95 -12.26
CA ARG A 208 -65.99 -42.52 -12.29
C ARG A 208 -65.17 -42.16 -11.05
N ARG A 209 -63.83 -42.11 -11.15
CA ARG A 209 -62.96 -41.53 -10.12
C ARG A 209 -63.51 -40.14 -9.78
N SER A 210 -63.84 -39.92 -8.51
CA SER A 210 -64.44 -38.66 -8.06
C SER A 210 -63.51 -37.49 -8.36
N HIS A 211 -64.09 -36.29 -8.52
CA HIS A 211 -63.31 -35.08 -8.76
C HIS A 211 -62.25 -34.85 -7.68
N ALA A 212 -62.59 -35.15 -6.42
CA ALA A 212 -61.68 -35.07 -5.27
C ALA A 212 -60.47 -36.02 -5.41
N LEU A 213 -60.66 -37.27 -5.87
CA LEU A 213 -59.54 -38.20 -6.09
C LEU A 213 -58.60 -37.69 -7.18
N LYS A 214 -59.13 -37.13 -8.28
CA LYS A 214 -58.32 -36.53 -9.35
C LYS A 214 -57.53 -35.31 -8.88
N GLU A 215 -58.14 -34.43 -8.07
CA GLU A 215 -57.44 -33.29 -7.47
C GLU A 215 -56.34 -33.72 -6.49
N VAL A 216 -56.57 -34.72 -5.64
CA VAL A 216 -55.53 -35.27 -4.75
C VAL A 216 -54.37 -35.88 -5.56
N GLU A 217 -54.67 -36.58 -6.66
CA GLU A 217 -53.67 -37.14 -7.58
C GLU A 217 -52.86 -36.03 -8.27
N ARG A 218 -53.52 -34.96 -8.74
CA ARG A 218 -52.87 -33.76 -9.30
C ARG A 218 -52.01 -33.00 -8.29
N LEU A 219 -52.47 -32.87 -7.04
CA LEU A 219 -51.68 -32.28 -5.95
C LEU A 219 -50.44 -33.13 -5.63
N LYS A 220 -50.55 -34.47 -5.67
CA LYS A 220 -49.40 -35.36 -5.51
C LYS A 220 -48.40 -35.17 -6.66
N GLU A 221 -48.86 -35.18 -7.91
CA GLU A 221 -48.02 -34.99 -9.09
C GLU A 221 -47.29 -33.64 -9.06
N ASN A 222 -47.97 -32.55 -8.71
CA ASN A 222 -47.36 -31.23 -8.57
C ASN A 222 -46.30 -31.20 -7.43
N ARG A 223 -46.54 -31.91 -6.32
CA ARG A 223 -45.54 -32.09 -5.24
C ARG A 223 -44.37 -33.00 -5.64
N GLU A 224 -44.57 -33.92 -6.59
CA GLU A 224 -43.54 -34.77 -7.20
C GLU A 224 -42.65 -33.93 -8.13
N LYS A 225 -43.24 -33.24 -9.10
CA LYS A 225 -42.54 -32.34 -10.04
C LYS A 225 -41.77 -31.24 -9.33
N ARG A 226 -42.31 -30.65 -8.25
CA ARG A 226 -41.58 -29.66 -7.44
C ARG A 226 -40.38 -30.27 -6.71
N ARG A 227 -40.49 -31.49 -6.19
CA ARG A 227 -39.35 -32.20 -5.57
C ARG A 227 -38.29 -32.58 -6.59
N ALA A 228 -38.69 -32.99 -7.80
CA ALA A 228 -37.76 -33.27 -8.89
C ALA A 228 -36.91 -32.05 -9.25
N ARG A 229 -37.55 -30.90 -9.54
CA ARG A 229 -36.83 -29.62 -9.80
C ARG A 229 -35.91 -29.21 -8.64
N GLN A 230 -36.32 -29.45 -7.38
CA GLN A 230 -35.50 -29.15 -6.21
C GLN A 230 -34.31 -30.11 -6.02
N ALA A 231 -34.40 -31.35 -6.54
CA ALA A 231 -33.26 -32.26 -6.60
C ALA A 231 -32.31 -31.87 -7.75
N GLU A 232 -32.87 -31.59 -8.93
CA GLU A 232 -32.18 -31.14 -10.14
C GLU A 232 -31.34 -29.87 -9.90
N MET A 233 -31.95 -28.78 -9.40
CA MET A 233 -31.22 -27.55 -9.01
C MET A 233 -30.15 -27.80 -7.93
N LYS A 234 -30.31 -28.83 -7.08
CA LYS A 234 -29.32 -29.19 -6.06
C LYS A 234 -28.16 -29.99 -6.64
N GLU A 235 -28.43 -30.88 -7.59
CA GLU A 235 -27.44 -31.66 -8.33
C GLU A 235 -26.60 -30.75 -9.23
N GLU A 236 -27.24 -29.83 -9.96
CA GLU A 236 -26.60 -28.74 -10.70
C GLU A 236 -25.72 -27.87 -9.78
N LYS A 237 -26.25 -27.42 -8.63
CA LYS A 237 -25.47 -26.65 -7.64
C LYS A 237 -24.26 -27.43 -7.10
N VAL A 238 -24.35 -28.75 -6.96
CA VAL A 238 -23.21 -29.60 -6.58
C VAL A 238 -22.22 -29.77 -7.74
N ALA A 239 -22.69 -29.92 -8.99
CA ALA A 239 -21.84 -29.99 -10.17
C ALA A 239 -21.04 -28.68 -10.39
N LEU A 240 -21.70 -27.52 -10.22
CA LEU A 240 -21.07 -26.20 -10.27
C LEU A 240 -20.06 -25.99 -9.14
N MET A 241 -20.40 -26.38 -7.91
CA MET A 241 -19.47 -26.34 -6.75
C MET A 241 -18.25 -27.26 -6.97
N ASN A 242 -18.42 -28.39 -7.68
CA ASN A 242 -17.31 -29.29 -8.02
C ASN A 242 -16.37 -28.75 -9.11
N GLN A 243 -16.70 -27.64 -9.78
CA GLN A 243 -15.77 -26.98 -10.71
C GLN A 243 -14.64 -26.23 -9.99
N ASP A 244 -14.86 -25.80 -8.73
CA ASP A 244 -13.84 -25.17 -7.88
C ASP A 244 -13.86 -25.78 -6.46
N PRO A 245 -13.32 -27.00 -6.28
CA PRO A 245 -13.51 -27.79 -5.06
C PRO A 245 -13.04 -27.06 -3.79
N GLY A 246 -14.01 -26.65 -2.98
CA GLY A 246 -13.74 -25.98 -1.70
C GLY A 246 -13.17 -24.58 -1.81
N ASN A 247 -13.52 -23.81 -2.84
CA ASN A 247 -13.46 -22.34 -2.76
C ASN A 247 -14.74 -21.83 -2.08
N PRO A 248 -14.70 -21.06 -0.97
CA PRO A 248 -15.91 -20.52 -0.36
C PRO A 248 -16.70 -19.58 -1.30
N ASN A 249 -16.03 -18.98 -2.28
CA ASN A 249 -16.59 -17.96 -3.17
C ASN A 249 -16.95 -18.51 -4.56
N TRP A 250 -16.98 -19.84 -4.76
CA TRP A 250 -17.21 -20.50 -6.07
C TRP A 250 -18.45 -19.97 -6.83
N GLU A 251 -19.49 -19.59 -6.11
CA GLU A 251 -20.75 -19.05 -6.62
C GLU A 251 -20.55 -17.67 -7.29
N THR A 252 -19.67 -16.84 -6.72
CA THR A 252 -19.23 -15.57 -7.35
C THR A 252 -18.38 -15.83 -8.58
N ALA A 253 -17.45 -16.80 -8.52
CA ALA A 253 -16.63 -17.17 -9.68
C ALA A 253 -17.50 -17.69 -10.84
N GLN A 254 -18.60 -18.39 -10.53
CA GLN A 254 -19.53 -18.89 -11.53
C GLN A 254 -20.28 -17.76 -12.24
N MET A 255 -20.87 -16.82 -11.49
CA MET A 255 -21.51 -15.64 -12.09
C MET A 255 -20.54 -14.83 -12.97
N ILE A 256 -19.26 -14.76 -12.60
CA ILE A 256 -18.23 -14.08 -13.40
C ILE A 256 -17.94 -14.85 -14.70
N ARG A 257 -17.82 -16.18 -14.66
CA ARG A 257 -17.66 -17.01 -15.87
C ARG A 257 -18.86 -16.91 -16.82
N GLU A 258 -20.07 -16.89 -16.27
CA GLU A 258 -21.31 -16.70 -17.02
C GLU A 258 -21.39 -15.30 -17.64
N TYR A 259 -20.99 -14.25 -16.93
CA TYR A 259 -20.91 -12.91 -17.51
C TYR A 259 -19.82 -12.83 -18.59
N GLN A 260 -18.66 -13.46 -18.38
CA GLN A 260 -17.57 -13.48 -19.36
C GLN A 260 -17.96 -14.16 -20.67
N SER A 261 -18.79 -15.21 -20.67
CA SER A 261 -19.25 -15.84 -21.92
C SER A 261 -20.25 -14.98 -22.71
N THR A 262 -20.79 -13.90 -22.13
CA THR A 262 -21.59 -12.88 -22.85
C THR A 262 -20.75 -11.78 -23.52
N LEU A 263 -19.43 -11.73 -23.25
CA LEU A 263 -18.55 -10.67 -23.73
C LEU A 263 -17.74 -11.08 -24.97
N GLU A 264 -17.68 -10.20 -25.96
CA GLU A 264 -16.70 -10.28 -27.04
C GLU A 264 -15.32 -9.81 -26.54
N PHE A 265 -14.35 -10.71 -26.48
CA PHE A 265 -12.96 -10.38 -26.10
C PHE A 265 -12.12 -10.01 -27.33
N VAL A 266 -11.87 -8.72 -27.50
CA VAL A 266 -10.97 -8.12 -28.50
C VAL A 266 -9.87 -7.33 -27.78
N PRO A 267 -8.92 -8.01 -27.09
CA PRO A 267 -7.91 -7.36 -26.27
C PRO A 267 -6.91 -6.53 -27.09
N LEU A 268 -6.17 -5.64 -26.42
CA LEU A 268 -5.07 -4.90 -27.06
C LEU A 268 -3.96 -5.86 -27.48
N LEU A 269 -3.71 -5.94 -28.79
CA LEU A 269 -2.57 -6.63 -29.38
C LEU A 269 -1.46 -5.64 -29.75
N ASP A 270 -0.25 -6.15 -29.98
CA ASP A 270 0.85 -5.29 -30.41
C ASP A 270 0.68 -4.81 -31.87
N GLY A 271 1.09 -3.57 -32.14
CA GLY A 271 1.12 -3.00 -33.49
C GLY A 271 -0.10 -2.18 -33.90
N GLN A 272 -1.01 -1.87 -32.97
CA GLN A 272 -2.06 -0.88 -33.19
C GLN A 272 -1.48 0.54 -33.32
N ALA A 273 -2.24 1.45 -33.92
CA ALA A 273 -1.94 2.88 -33.91
C ALA A 273 -1.91 3.43 -32.48
N VAL A 274 -1.15 4.51 -32.27
CA VAL A 274 -1.05 5.21 -30.98
C VAL A 274 -1.59 6.62 -31.15
N ASP A 275 -2.49 7.01 -30.27
CA ASP A 275 -3.34 8.20 -30.37
C ASP A 275 -2.74 9.36 -29.55
N ASP A 276 -2.49 10.51 -30.18
CA ASP A 276 -1.64 11.57 -29.60
C ASP A 276 -2.41 12.58 -28.72
N HIS A 277 -2.64 12.21 -27.47
CA HIS A 277 -3.36 13.03 -26.48
C HIS A 277 -2.41 13.90 -25.62
N GLN A 278 -2.92 14.99 -25.03
CA GLN A 278 -2.15 15.81 -24.07
C GLN A 278 -2.03 15.11 -22.70
N ILE A 279 -3.13 14.56 -22.21
CA ILE A 279 -3.18 13.65 -21.07
C ILE A 279 -3.63 12.29 -21.59
N THR A 280 -2.91 11.23 -21.26
CA THR A 280 -3.27 9.84 -21.61
C THR A 280 -3.50 9.05 -20.33
N VAL A 281 -4.68 8.49 -20.15
CA VAL A 281 -5.06 7.69 -18.99
C VAL A 281 -5.15 6.22 -19.38
N CYS A 282 -4.17 5.46 -18.90
CA CYS A 282 -4.06 4.04 -19.12
C CYS A 282 -4.28 3.26 -17.83
N VAL A 283 -4.78 2.03 -17.93
CA VAL A 283 -4.96 1.11 -16.80
C VAL A 283 -4.28 -0.21 -17.09
N ARG A 284 -3.61 -0.78 -16.08
CA ARG A 284 -2.96 -2.09 -16.16
C ARG A 284 -3.48 -3.04 -15.09
N LYS A 285 -4.13 -4.12 -15.53
CA LYS A 285 -4.35 -5.32 -14.73
C LYS A 285 -3.03 -6.09 -14.61
N ARG A 286 -2.60 -6.43 -13.38
CA ARG A 286 -1.53 -7.44 -13.19
C ARG A 286 -2.11 -8.85 -13.13
N PRO A 287 -1.32 -9.90 -13.44
CA PRO A 287 -1.69 -11.29 -13.13
C PRO A 287 -2.03 -11.52 -11.65
N ILE A 288 -2.84 -12.56 -11.40
CA ILE A 288 -3.00 -13.16 -10.07
C ILE A 288 -1.66 -13.75 -9.63
N SER A 289 -1.19 -13.38 -8.45
CA SER A 289 0.06 -13.89 -7.87
C SER A 289 -0.11 -15.27 -7.24
N ARG A 290 1.00 -15.99 -7.07
CA ARG A 290 1.02 -17.31 -6.40
C ARG A 290 0.41 -17.26 -4.99
N LYS A 291 0.53 -16.14 -4.27
CA LYS A 291 -0.10 -15.93 -2.95
C LYS A 291 -1.63 -15.88 -3.05
N GLU A 292 -2.17 -15.27 -4.10
CA GLU A 292 -3.61 -15.12 -4.31
C GLU A 292 -4.26 -16.42 -4.77
N VAL A 293 -3.61 -17.16 -5.71
CA VAL A 293 -4.02 -18.53 -6.09
C VAL A 293 -4.08 -19.44 -4.85
N ASN A 294 -3.05 -19.42 -3.99
CA ASN A 294 -3.01 -20.22 -2.77
C ASN A 294 -4.10 -19.84 -1.74
N ARG A 295 -4.67 -18.64 -1.81
CA ARG A 295 -5.81 -18.19 -0.99
C ARG A 295 -7.17 -18.39 -1.65
N LYS A 296 -7.22 -18.91 -2.88
CA LYS A 296 -8.42 -19.03 -3.72
C LYS A 296 -9.13 -17.69 -3.96
N GLU A 297 -8.34 -16.64 -4.16
CA GLU A 297 -8.82 -15.36 -4.66
C GLU A 297 -9.44 -15.53 -6.05
N ILE A 298 -10.51 -14.79 -6.31
CA ILE A 298 -11.20 -14.76 -7.60
C ILE A 298 -10.73 -13.54 -8.38
N ASP A 299 -10.57 -13.71 -9.69
CA ASP A 299 -10.40 -12.59 -10.61
C ASP A 299 -11.73 -11.84 -10.76
N VAL A 300 -11.79 -10.59 -10.31
CA VAL A 300 -12.97 -9.72 -10.46
C VAL A 300 -12.80 -8.70 -11.58
N ILE A 301 -11.77 -8.83 -12.43
CA ILE A 301 -11.42 -7.82 -13.44
C ILE A 301 -11.35 -8.42 -14.84
N SER A 302 -12.28 -8.00 -15.70
CA SER A 302 -12.29 -8.37 -17.12
C SER A 302 -11.88 -7.18 -17.99
N VAL A 303 -11.01 -7.43 -18.98
CA VAL A 303 -10.54 -6.43 -19.95
C VAL A 303 -10.96 -6.89 -21.35
N PRO A 304 -12.22 -6.65 -21.77
CA PRO A 304 -12.75 -7.18 -23.02
C PRO A 304 -12.24 -6.43 -24.27
N ARG A 305 -11.87 -5.15 -24.16
CA ARG A 305 -11.40 -4.34 -25.30
C ARG A 305 -10.19 -3.48 -24.93
N LYS A 306 -9.46 -2.98 -25.93
CA LYS A 306 -8.29 -2.10 -25.73
C LYS A 306 -8.59 -0.81 -24.94
N ASP A 307 -9.85 -0.40 -24.86
CA ASP A 307 -10.32 0.87 -24.30
C ASP A 307 -11.36 0.67 -23.16
N MET A 308 -11.65 -0.59 -22.78
CA MET A 308 -12.72 -0.91 -21.83
C MET A 308 -12.25 -1.90 -20.76
N LEU A 309 -12.60 -1.59 -19.50
CA LEU A 309 -12.37 -2.46 -18.35
C LEU A 309 -13.67 -2.62 -17.56
N ILE A 310 -13.94 -3.82 -17.06
CA ILE A 310 -15.11 -4.15 -16.25
C ILE A 310 -14.67 -4.71 -14.90
N VAL A 311 -15.22 -4.15 -13.82
CA VAL A 311 -15.10 -4.68 -12.45
C VAL A 311 -16.38 -5.40 -12.08
N HIS A 312 -16.25 -6.64 -11.61
CA HIS A 312 -17.36 -7.47 -11.14
C HIS A 312 -17.46 -7.36 -9.61
N GLU A 313 -18.16 -6.34 -9.08
CA GLU A 313 -18.36 -6.20 -7.64
C GLU A 313 -19.44 -7.19 -7.17
N PRO A 314 -19.13 -8.18 -6.30
CA PRO A 314 -20.15 -9.10 -5.80
C PRO A 314 -20.93 -8.43 -4.67
N ARG A 315 -22.20 -8.16 -4.94
CA ARG A 315 -23.13 -7.54 -3.99
C ARG A 315 -24.25 -8.53 -3.62
N SER A 316 -25.03 -8.16 -2.61
CA SER A 316 -26.23 -8.90 -2.21
C SER A 316 -27.41 -7.96 -2.11
N LYS A 317 -28.56 -8.39 -2.64
CA LYS A 317 -29.86 -7.73 -2.44
C LYS A 317 -30.32 -7.88 -0.99
N VAL A 318 -31.36 -7.13 -0.61
CA VAL A 318 -31.94 -7.12 0.75
C VAL A 318 -32.55 -8.48 1.18
N ASP A 319 -32.82 -9.37 0.22
CA ASP A 319 -33.27 -10.76 0.40
C ASP A 319 -32.11 -11.77 0.53
N LEU A 320 -30.86 -11.27 0.58
CA LEU A 320 -29.60 -12.03 0.53
C LEU A 320 -29.30 -12.72 -0.82
N THR A 321 -30.05 -12.44 -1.88
CA THR A 321 -29.72 -12.89 -3.24
C THR A 321 -28.46 -12.19 -3.74
N LYS A 322 -27.40 -12.96 -4.00
CA LYS A 322 -26.15 -12.45 -4.59
C LYS A 322 -26.36 -12.02 -6.05
N PHE A 323 -25.62 -11.00 -6.47
CA PHE A 323 -25.51 -10.57 -7.86
C PHE A 323 -24.15 -9.89 -8.12
N LEU A 324 -23.83 -9.65 -9.38
CA LEU A 324 -22.67 -8.84 -9.78
C LEU A 324 -23.12 -7.44 -10.19
N GLU A 325 -22.53 -6.41 -9.57
CA GLU A 325 -22.59 -5.05 -10.10
C GLU A 325 -21.38 -4.83 -11.02
N ASN A 326 -21.67 -4.70 -12.32
CA ASN A 326 -20.66 -4.73 -13.38
C ASN A 326 -20.26 -3.30 -13.77
N HIS A 327 -19.36 -2.69 -13.00
CA HIS A 327 -18.87 -1.34 -13.25
C HIS A 327 -18.01 -1.31 -14.52
N LYS A 328 -18.49 -0.62 -15.57
CA LYS A 328 -17.77 -0.45 -16.85
C LYS A 328 -17.03 0.89 -16.83
N PHE A 329 -15.73 0.87 -17.11
CA PHE A 329 -14.87 2.05 -17.22
C PHE A 329 -14.22 2.13 -18.60
N ARG A 330 -13.98 3.35 -19.12
CA ARG A 330 -13.52 3.59 -20.51
C ARG A 330 -12.20 4.38 -20.56
N PHE A 331 -11.07 3.69 -20.63
CA PHE A 331 -9.74 4.31 -20.66
C PHE A 331 -9.21 4.51 -22.08
N ASP A 332 -8.00 5.05 -22.22
CA ASP A 332 -7.37 5.23 -23.54
C ASP A 332 -6.70 3.93 -23.97
N TYR A 333 -5.94 3.33 -23.05
CA TYR A 333 -5.44 1.96 -23.15
C TYR A 333 -5.69 1.17 -21.87
N ALA A 334 -6.39 0.05 -21.99
CA ALA A 334 -6.63 -0.94 -20.95
C ALA A 334 -5.78 -2.19 -21.22
N PHE A 335 -4.71 -2.37 -20.44
CA PHE A 335 -3.81 -3.51 -20.51
C PHE A 335 -4.34 -4.65 -19.64
N ASN A 336 -4.45 -5.84 -20.24
CA ASN A 336 -4.82 -7.06 -19.53
C ASN A 336 -3.61 -7.64 -18.76
N ASP A 337 -3.85 -8.78 -18.11
CA ASP A 337 -2.84 -9.54 -17.36
C ASP A 337 -1.74 -10.17 -18.23
N THR A 338 -1.95 -10.36 -19.54
CA THR A 338 -0.92 -10.85 -20.47
C THR A 338 0.01 -9.76 -21.01
N CYS A 339 -0.33 -8.47 -20.83
CA CYS A 339 0.50 -7.35 -21.27
C CYS A 339 1.80 -7.23 -20.45
N ASP A 340 2.94 -7.41 -21.13
CA ASP A 340 4.27 -7.23 -20.55
C ASP A 340 4.64 -5.74 -20.36
N ASN A 341 5.82 -5.48 -19.79
CA ASN A 341 6.27 -4.09 -19.59
C ASN A 341 6.55 -3.37 -20.92
N ALA A 342 6.96 -4.08 -21.99
CA ALA A 342 7.30 -3.48 -23.27
C ALA A 342 6.08 -2.99 -24.06
N MET A 343 4.99 -3.77 -24.05
CA MET A 343 3.69 -3.37 -24.59
C MET A 343 3.13 -2.16 -23.84
N VAL A 344 3.15 -2.19 -22.50
CA VAL A 344 2.74 -1.03 -21.68
C VAL A 344 3.56 0.20 -22.04
N TYR A 345 4.89 0.08 -22.10
CA TYR A 345 5.79 1.17 -22.46
C TYR A 345 5.47 1.79 -23.84
N LYS A 346 5.19 0.95 -24.85
CA LYS A 346 4.90 1.36 -26.24
C LYS A 346 3.71 2.32 -26.36
N TYR A 347 2.64 2.10 -25.59
CA TYR A 347 1.42 2.90 -25.61
C TYR A 347 1.34 3.95 -24.46
N THR A 348 2.39 4.11 -23.63
CA THR A 348 2.40 5.05 -22.50
C THR A 348 3.54 6.07 -22.58
N ALA A 349 4.77 5.65 -22.25
CA ALA A 349 5.92 6.55 -22.16
C ALA A 349 6.66 6.75 -23.50
N LYS A 350 6.57 5.79 -24.43
CA LYS A 350 7.27 5.87 -25.72
C LYS A 350 6.89 7.09 -26.58
N PRO A 351 5.60 7.48 -26.73
CA PRO A 351 5.24 8.69 -27.48
C PRO A 351 5.80 9.97 -26.86
N LEU A 352 5.87 10.02 -25.53
CA LEU A 352 6.38 11.17 -24.78
C LEU A 352 7.88 11.43 -25.01
N VAL A 353 8.66 10.44 -25.45
CA VAL A 353 10.06 10.63 -25.86
C VAL A 353 10.16 11.64 -27.00
N LYS A 354 9.23 11.63 -27.96
CA LYS A 354 9.19 12.63 -29.05
C LYS A 354 9.02 14.04 -28.49
N THR A 355 8.13 14.20 -27.51
CA THR A 355 7.78 15.50 -26.89
C THR A 355 8.99 16.21 -26.30
N ILE A 356 9.88 15.51 -25.59
CA ILE A 356 11.08 16.14 -25.01
C ILE A 356 12.11 16.58 -26.06
N PHE A 357 12.19 15.89 -27.21
CA PHE A 357 13.05 16.32 -28.32
C PHE A 357 12.46 17.50 -29.10
N GLU A 358 11.14 17.68 -29.09
CA GLU A 358 10.44 18.81 -29.73
C GLU A 358 10.29 20.06 -28.81
N GLY A 359 11.06 20.08 -27.71
CA GLY A 359 11.18 21.20 -26.78
C GLY A 359 10.10 21.23 -25.70
N GLY A 360 9.51 20.08 -25.39
CA GLY A 360 8.40 19.93 -24.45
C GLY A 360 8.78 19.28 -23.12
N MET A 361 7.78 19.19 -22.25
CA MET A 361 7.87 18.56 -20.93
C MET A 361 7.05 17.27 -20.96
N ALA A 362 7.60 16.19 -20.43
CA ALA A 362 6.94 14.89 -20.38
C ALA A 362 6.84 14.41 -18.94
N THR A 363 5.70 13.85 -18.55
CA THR A 363 5.55 13.16 -17.27
C THR A 363 4.83 11.82 -17.44
N CYS A 364 5.31 10.78 -16.78
CA CYS A 364 4.67 9.47 -16.74
C CYS A 364 4.63 8.97 -15.29
N PHE A 365 3.43 8.77 -14.74
CA PHE A 365 3.24 8.38 -13.34
C PHE A 365 2.44 7.08 -13.18
N ALA A 366 2.97 6.17 -12.36
CA ALA A 366 2.28 4.97 -11.93
C ALA A 366 1.49 5.24 -10.64
N TYR A 367 0.22 4.87 -10.62
CA TYR A 367 -0.73 5.08 -9.51
C TYR A 367 -1.43 3.78 -9.10
N GLY A 368 -2.05 3.74 -7.91
CA GLY A 368 -2.79 2.58 -7.38
C GLY A 368 -2.19 1.99 -6.09
N GLN A 369 -2.75 0.89 -5.61
CA GLN A 369 -2.46 0.32 -4.28
C GLN A 369 -1.04 -0.24 -4.13
N THR A 370 -0.60 -0.48 -2.89
CA THR A 370 0.51 -1.40 -2.61
C THR A 370 0.24 -2.76 -3.25
N GLY A 371 1.25 -3.29 -3.95
CA GLY A 371 1.18 -4.60 -4.59
C GLY A 371 0.47 -4.67 -5.95
N SER A 372 -0.05 -3.58 -6.52
CA SER A 372 -0.69 -3.64 -7.85
C SER A 372 0.28 -3.64 -9.04
N GLY A 373 1.57 -3.33 -8.83
CA GLY A 373 2.60 -3.44 -9.87
C GLY A 373 3.27 -2.13 -10.31
N LYS A 374 3.06 -1.01 -9.60
CA LYS A 374 3.68 0.30 -9.90
C LYS A 374 5.21 0.20 -10.10
N THR A 375 5.94 -0.15 -9.03
CA THR A 375 7.40 -0.24 -9.04
C THR A 375 7.94 -1.31 -9.98
N HIS A 376 7.18 -2.38 -10.22
CA HIS A 376 7.50 -3.42 -11.21
C HIS A 376 7.45 -2.89 -12.65
N THR A 377 6.49 -2.02 -12.95
CA THR A 377 6.33 -1.41 -14.27
C THR A 377 7.38 -0.31 -14.49
N MET A 378 7.59 0.54 -13.49
CA MET A 378 8.52 1.68 -13.60
C MET A 378 9.98 1.23 -13.55
N GLY A 379 10.36 0.47 -12.52
CA GLY A 379 11.73 0.07 -12.21
C GLY A 379 12.13 -1.34 -12.64
N GLY A 380 11.22 -2.18 -13.13
CA GLY A 380 11.51 -3.55 -13.61
C GLY A 380 11.28 -4.66 -12.59
N GLU A 381 11.61 -5.89 -13.00
CA GLU A 381 11.30 -7.14 -12.28
C GLU A 381 12.15 -7.35 -11.01
N PHE A 382 11.57 -7.98 -9.98
CA PHE A 382 12.27 -8.32 -8.74
C PHE A 382 12.66 -9.81 -8.70
N ASN A 383 13.97 -10.08 -8.80
CA ASN A 383 14.54 -11.40 -8.53
C ASN A 383 15.02 -11.45 -7.06
N GLY A 384 14.10 -11.83 -6.16
CA GLY A 384 14.34 -11.80 -4.72
C GLY A 384 14.49 -10.37 -4.20
N LYS A 385 15.70 -9.99 -3.76
CA LYS A 385 16.04 -8.62 -3.34
C LYS A 385 16.64 -7.74 -4.46
N VAL A 386 17.03 -8.32 -5.59
CA VAL A 386 17.66 -7.60 -6.70
C VAL A 386 16.61 -7.25 -7.75
N GLN A 387 16.57 -5.98 -8.19
CA GLN A 387 15.67 -5.55 -9.24
C GLN A 387 16.41 -5.52 -10.60
N ASP A 388 15.98 -6.32 -11.58
CA ASP A 388 16.48 -6.17 -12.95
C ASP A 388 15.82 -4.96 -13.61
N CYS A 389 16.58 -3.87 -13.60
CA CYS A 389 16.14 -2.58 -14.10
C CYS A 389 15.94 -2.55 -15.62
N LYS A 390 16.47 -3.53 -16.38
CA LYS A 390 16.39 -3.56 -17.85
C LYS A 390 14.96 -3.63 -18.38
N ASN A 391 14.08 -4.30 -17.65
CA ASN A 391 12.69 -4.53 -18.07
C ASN A 391 11.74 -3.41 -17.57
N GLY A 392 12.24 -2.37 -16.88
CA GLY A 392 11.44 -1.24 -16.41
C GLY A 392 11.25 -0.14 -17.46
N ILE A 393 10.16 0.64 -17.35
CA ILE A 393 9.90 1.83 -18.17
C ILE A 393 11.10 2.81 -18.13
N TYR A 394 11.76 3.00 -16.98
CA TYR A 394 12.93 3.88 -16.89
C TYR A 394 14.03 3.50 -17.90
N ALA A 395 14.33 2.21 -18.06
CA ALA A 395 15.39 1.72 -18.93
C ALA A 395 14.99 1.71 -20.41
N MET A 396 13.74 1.32 -20.71
CA MET A 396 13.21 1.36 -22.07
C MET A 396 13.14 2.80 -22.61
N ALA A 397 12.72 3.75 -21.77
CA ALA A 397 12.75 5.17 -22.08
C ALA A 397 14.19 5.67 -22.30
N ALA A 398 15.12 5.38 -21.38
CA ALA A 398 16.52 5.79 -21.54
C ALA A 398 17.13 5.27 -22.85
N LYS A 399 16.85 4.01 -23.20
CA LYS A 399 17.25 3.41 -24.48
C LYS A 399 16.70 4.17 -25.68
N ASP A 400 15.39 4.44 -25.73
CA ASP A 400 14.81 5.23 -26.82
C ASP A 400 15.30 6.69 -26.84
N VAL A 401 15.62 7.31 -25.70
CA VAL A 401 16.23 8.64 -25.64
C VAL A 401 17.61 8.63 -26.31
N PHE A 402 18.52 7.73 -25.93
CA PHE A 402 19.85 7.66 -26.55
C PHE A 402 19.82 7.25 -28.04
N VAL A 403 18.88 6.38 -28.44
CA VAL A 403 18.66 6.05 -29.86
C VAL A 403 18.13 7.26 -30.63
N THR A 404 17.16 7.99 -30.07
CA THR A 404 16.56 9.17 -30.72
C THR A 404 17.55 10.34 -30.81
N LEU A 405 18.36 10.58 -29.77
CA LEU A 405 19.42 11.59 -29.75
C LEU A 405 20.41 11.42 -30.90
N ASN A 406 20.73 10.17 -31.26
CA ASN A 406 21.66 9.85 -32.35
C ASN A 406 21.05 9.94 -33.75
N MET A 407 19.72 10.14 -33.89
CA MET A 407 19.09 10.35 -35.20
C MET A 407 19.55 11.68 -35.83
N PRO A 408 19.79 11.74 -37.16
CA PRO A 408 20.30 12.95 -37.82
C PRO A 408 19.50 14.23 -37.55
N ARG A 409 18.17 14.13 -37.40
CA ARG A 409 17.27 15.26 -37.05
C ARG A 409 17.65 15.96 -35.74
N TYR A 410 18.13 15.21 -34.76
CA TYR A 410 18.38 15.71 -33.39
C TYR A 410 19.86 15.82 -33.05
N ARG A 411 20.72 15.03 -33.71
CA ARG A 411 22.18 15.09 -33.56
C ARG A 411 22.73 16.51 -33.79
N ALA A 412 22.17 17.25 -34.75
CA ALA A 412 22.55 18.63 -35.06
C ALA A 412 22.27 19.64 -33.93
N MET A 413 21.49 19.28 -32.91
CA MET A 413 21.17 20.16 -31.77
C MET A 413 22.19 20.08 -30.63
N ASN A 414 23.18 19.17 -30.71
CA ASN A 414 24.22 18.94 -29.70
C ASN A 414 23.66 18.89 -28.26
N LEU A 415 22.60 18.11 -28.04
CA LEU A 415 22.04 17.91 -26.71
C LEU A 415 22.89 16.94 -25.89
N VAL A 416 23.16 17.29 -24.63
CA VAL A 416 23.65 16.37 -23.60
C VAL A 416 22.47 15.84 -22.79
N VAL A 417 22.60 14.60 -22.31
CA VAL A 417 21.62 13.96 -21.42
C VAL A 417 22.11 14.09 -19.98
N SER A 418 21.21 14.42 -19.07
CA SER A 418 21.49 14.41 -17.63
C SER A 418 20.37 13.70 -16.88
N ALA A 419 20.73 12.91 -15.87
CA ALA A 419 19.80 12.15 -15.06
C ALA A 419 19.86 12.61 -13.59
N SER A 420 18.70 12.66 -12.94
CA SER A 420 18.59 12.86 -11.49
C SER A 420 17.54 11.92 -10.90
N PHE A 421 17.72 11.54 -9.64
CA PHE A 421 16.80 10.62 -8.97
C PHE A 421 16.61 11.06 -7.52
N PHE A 422 15.38 11.28 -7.10
CA PHE A 422 15.05 11.69 -5.73
C PHE A 422 13.76 11.04 -5.25
N GLU A 423 13.56 11.01 -3.93
CA GLU A 423 12.30 10.59 -3.32
C GLU A 423 11.63 11.72 -2.53
N ILE A 424 10.30 11.67 -2.48
CA ILE A 424 9.46 12.50 -1.63
C ILE A 424 8.85 11.60 -0.55
N TYR A 425 9.19 11.87 0.71
CA TYR A 425 8.84 11.06 1.88
C TYR A 425 8.60 11.98 3.09
N SER A 426 7.48 11.80 3.81
CA SER A 426 7.11 12.60 5.00
C SER A 426 7.31 14.12 4.78
N GLY A 427 6.60 14.69 3.81
CA GLY A 427 6.67 16.12 3.44
C GLY A 427 8.01 16.63 2.89
N LYS A 428 9.04 15.78 2.79
CA LYS A 428 10.44 16.16 2.56
C LYS A 428 10.98 15.50 1.28
N VAL A 429 12.01 16.11 0.69
CA VAL A 429 12.63 15.63 -0.55
C VAL A 429 14.06 15.20 -0.26
N PHE A 430 14.49 14.06 -0.77
CA PHE A 430 15.80 13.47 -0.51
C PHE A 430 16.47 12.99 -1.81
N ASP A 431 17.74 13.32 -2.01
CA ASP A 431 18.51 12.91 -3.18
C ASP A 431 18.90 11.42 -3.12
N LEU A 432 18.48 10.63 -4.10
CA LEU A 432 18.80 9.20 -4.19
C LEU A 432 20.13 8.93 -4.89
N LEU A 433 20.82 9.96 -5.40
CA LEU A 433 22.17 9.89 -5.99
C LEU A 433 23.25 10.52 -5.09
N SER A 434 22.86 10.96 -3.88
CA SER A 434 23.74 11.58 -2.88
C SER A 434 23.27 11.25 -1.45
N ASP A 435 23.25 9.95 -1.11
CA ASP A 435 23.06 9.40 0.24
C ASP A 435 21.88 9.99 1.06
N LYS A 436 20.74 10.25 0.40
CA LYS A 436 19.54 10.89 0.97
C LYS A 436 19.80 12.28 1.57
N GLN A 437 20.62 13.10 0.92
CA GLN A 437 20.73 14.52 1.26
C GLN A 437 19.34 15.20 1.20
N LYS A 438 18.89 15.81 2.31
CA LYS A 438 17.61 16.55 2.38
C LYS A 438 17.67 17.80 1.51
N LEU A 439 16.86 17.85 0.45
CA LEU A 439 16.79 18.94 -0.51
C LEU A 439 15.74 19.98 -0.13
N ARG A 440 15.86 21.21 -0.68
CA ARG A 440 14.88 22.29 -0.47
C ARG A 440 14.13 22.56 -1.77
N VAL A 441 12.80 22.44 -1.75
CA VAL A 441 11.92 22.84 -2.86
C VAL A 441 11.54 24.30 -2.69
N LEU A 442 12.00 25.17 -3.60
CA LEU A 442 11.69 26.60 -3.67
C LEU A 442 10.96 26.92 -4.98
N GLU A 443 10.31 28.08 -5.04
CA GLU A 443 9.65 28.62 -6.23
C GLU A 443 10.30 29.98 -6.55
N ASP A 444 10.67 30.22 -7.81
CA ASP A 444 11.37 31.45 -8.21
C ASP A 444 10.41 32.59 -8.63
N GLY A 445 10.97 33.76 -8.94
CA GLY A 445 10.21 34.93 -9.37
C GLY A 445 9.47 34.79 -10.72
N LYS A 446 9.65 33.67 -11.43
CA LYS A 446 8.91 33.28 -12.64
C LYS A 446 7.89 32.17 -12.35
N GLN A 447 7.68 31.84 -11.07
CA GLN A 447 6.87 30.73 -10.58
C GLN A 447 7.38 29.33 -11.01
N GLN A 448 8.65 29.21 -11.42
CA GLN A 448 9.25 27.90 -11.70
C GLN A 448 9.69 27.24 -10.41
N VAL A 449 9.38 25.96 -10.23
CA VAL A 449 9.72 25.21 -9.02
C VAL A 449 11.09 24.55 -9.17
N GLN A 450 12.01 24.90 -8.27
CA GLN A 450 13.41 24.45 -8.30
C GLN A 450 13.73 23.61 -7.05
N VAL A 451 14.30 22.42 -7.26
CA VAL A 451 14.78 21.54 -6.18
C VAL A 451 16.24 21.88 -5.90
N VAL A 452 16.48 22.74 -4.93
CA VAL A 452 17.81 23.27 -4.60
C VAL A 452 18.67 22.18 -3.96
N GLY A 453 19.81 21.92 -4.59
CA GLY A 453 20.78 20.90 -4.19
C GLY A 453 20.63 19.56 -4.90
N LEU A 454 19.68 19.41 -5.82
CA LEU A 454 19.49 18.16 -6.56
C LEU A 454 20.70 17.81 -7.45
N THR A 455 21.21 16.60 -7.30
CA THR A 455 22.34 16.08 -8.07
C THR A 455 21.87 15.67 -9.47
N GLU A 456 22.30 16.41 -10.49
CA GLU A 456 22.26 15.95 -11.88
C GLU A 456 23.60 15.29 -12.24
N LYS A 457 23.55 14.08 -12.81
CA LYS A 457 24.69 13.41 -13.44
C LYS A 457 24.53 13.47 -14.95
N VAL A 458 25.51 14.01 -15.67
CA VAL A 458 25.60 13.84 -17.13
C VAL A 458 25.81 12.35 -17.40
N VAL A 459 25.17 11.82 -18.45
CA VAL A 459 25.19 10.39 -18.77
C VAL A 459 25.40 10.17 -20.26
N ASP A 460 26.37 9.33 -20.62
CA ASP A 460 26.75 9.09 -22.03
C ASP A 460 26.16 7.80 -22.62
N GLY A 461 25.54 6.95 -21.79
CA GLY A 461 24.95 5.68 -22.26
C GLY A 461 23.87 5.08 -21.35
N VAL A 462 23.15 4.08 -21.88
CA VAL A 462 22.04 3.40 -21.20
C VAL A 462 22.53 2.64 -19.96
N GLU A 463 23.71 2.04 -20.05
CA GLU A 463 24.39 1.27 -19.00
C GLU A 463 24.75 2.14 -17.79
N GLU A 464 24.93 3.45 -17.99
CA GLU A 464 25.19 4.40 -16.91
C GLU A 464 23.89 4.82 -16.21
N VAL A 465 22.85 5.13 -16.99
CA VAL A 465 21.49 5.36 -16.46
C VAL A 465 20.99 4.15 -15.66
N LEU A 466 21.24 2.92 -16.13
CA LEU A 466 20.91 1.70 -15.40
C LEU A 466 21.62 1.60 -14.04
N LYS A 467 22.88 2.04 -13.93
CA LYS A 467 23.60 2.09 -12.64
C LYS A 467 23.01 3.13 -11.68
N LEU A 468 22.64 4.31 -12.19
CA LEU A 468 22.00 5.36 -11.39
C LEU A 468 20.63 4.89 -10.85
N ILE A 469 19.84 4.20 -11.68
CA ILE A 469 18.56 3.59 -11.27
C ILE A 469 18.79 2.52 -10.19
N GLN A 470 19.77 1.62 -10.38
CA GLN A 470 20.11 0.58 -9.40
C GLN A 470 20.56 1.18 -8.05
N HIS A 471 21.42 2.19 -8.07
CA HIS A 471 21.88 2.90 -6.88
C HIS A 471 20.71 3.58 -6.15
N GLY A 472 19.88 4.36 -6.87
CA GLY A 472 18.75 5.06 -6.25
C GLY A 472 17.66 4.13 -5.74
N ASN A 473 17.36 3.02 -6.43
CA ASN A 473 16.44 1.99 -5.95
C ASN A 473 16.98 1.24 -4.72
N ALA A 474 18.29 1.06 -4.59
CA ALA A 474 18.91 0.49 -3.40
C ALA A 474 18.92 1.45 -2.21
N ALA A 475 19.02 2.77 -2.47
CA ALA A 475 18.91 3.80 -1.44
C ALA A 475 17.45 4.00 -0.96
N ARG A 476 16.46 3.98 -1.87
CA ARG A 476 15.06 4.37 -1.66
C ARG A 476 14.43 3.86 -0.36
N THR A 477 13.68 4.72 0.31
CA THR A 477 12.91 4.37 1.52
C THR A 477 11.81 3.37 1.19
N SER A 478 12.04 2.11 1.58
CA SER A 478 11.09 1.01 1.52
C SER A 478 10.62 0.64 2.92
N GLY A 479 9.33 0.33 3.03
CA GLY A 479 8.70 -0.10 4.27
C GLY A 479 8.02 -1.46 4.10
N GLN A 480 7.92 -2.21 5.18
CA GLN A 480 7.12 -3.42 5.20
C GLN A 480 5.62 -3.06 5.27
N THR A 481 4.80 -3.95 4.72
CA THR A 481 3.34 -3.93 4.77
C THR A 481 2.86 -5.36 4.99
N SER A 482 1.64 -5.53 5.53
CA SER A 482 1.01 -6.85 5.67
C SER A 482 0.91 -7.61 4.34
N ALA A 483 0.80 -6.89 3.21
CA ALA A 483 0.81 -7.47 1.87
C ALA A 483 2.22 -7.86 1.37
N ASN A 484 3.19 -6.96 1.50
CA ASN A 484 4.52 -7.05 0.86
C ASN A 484 5.67 -6.56 1.76
N SER A 485 6.77 -7.31 1.74
CA SER A 485 8.02 -7.03 2.49
C SER A 485 8.87 -5.89 1.91
N ASN A 486 8.56 -5.46 0.68
CA ASN A 486 9.11 -4.26 0.06
C ASN A 486 7.93 -3.49 -0.57
N SER A 487 7.38 -2.53 0.16
CA SER A 487 6.48 -1.53 -0.43
C SER A 487 7.12 -0.15 -0.37
N SER A 488 6.92 0.62 -1.43
CA SER A 488 7.41 1.98 -1.55
C SER A 488 6.55 2.93 -0.71
N ARG A 489 7.08 3.36 0.44
CA ARG A 489 6.49 4.39 1.32
C ARG A 489 6.80 5.81 0.87
N SER A 490 7.66 5.96 -0.14
CA SER A 490 8.05 7.23 -0.75
C SER A 490 7.58 7.32 -2.22
N HIS A 491 7.27 8.52 -2.69
CA HIS A 491 7.09 8.78 -4.11
C HIS A 491 8.48 8.95 -4.74
N ALA A 492 8.87 8.06 -5.66
CA ALA A 492 10.15 8.20 -6.37
C ALA A 492 9.97 9.00 -7.66
N VAL A 493 10.87 9.93 -7.92
CA VAL A 493 10.89 10.77 -9.13
C VAL A 493 12.25 10.64 -9.80
N PHE A 494 12.28 9.95 -10.94
CA PHE A 494 13.45 9.81 -11.80
C PHE A 494 13.30 10.75 -13.00
N GLN A 495 14.28 11.61 -13.25
CA GLN A 495 14.21 12.60 -14.34
C GLN A 495 15.32 12.38 -15.37
N ILE A 496 14.95 12.50 -16.65
CA ILE A 496 15.88 12.62 -17.77
C ILE A 496 15.73 14.05 -18.32
N VAL A 497 16.80 14.83 -18.26
CA VAL A 497 16.88 16.22 -18.71
C VAL A 497 17.73 16.28 -19.97
N LEU A 498 17.24 16.98 -21.00
CA LEU A 498 17.99 17.33 -22.20
C LEU A 498 18.42 18.80 -22.10
N ARG A 499 19.71 19.10 -22.31
CA ARG A 499 20.27 20.47 -22.33
C ARG A 499 21.18 20.62 -23.56
N PRO A 500 21.21 21.75 -24.28
CA PRO A 500 22.24 21.99 -25.29
C PRO A 500 23.62 22.05 -24.65
N GLN A 501 24.65 21.48 -25.29
CA GLN A 501 26.01 21.43 -24.76
C GLN A 501 26.52 22.85 -24.43
N GLY A 502 27.06 23.02 -23.22
CA GLY A 502 27.51 24.32 -22.71
C GLY A 502 26.40 25.29 -22.26
N SER A 503 25.12 24.90 -22.36
CA SER A 503 23.99 25.73 -21.93
C SER A 503 23.37 25.23 -20.63
N THR A 504 23.05 26.16 -19.73
CA THR A 504 22.23 25.88 -18.54
C THR A 504 20.74 25.74 -18.88
N LYS A 505 20.30 26.14 -20.08
CA LYS A 505 18.89 26.06 -20.50
C LYS A 505 18.46 24.60 -20.71
N ILE A 506 17.34 24.21 -20.10
CA ILE A 506 16.67 22.94 -20.38
C ILE A 506 16.02 23.03 -21.77
N HIS A 507 16.24 22.01 -22.61
CA HIS A 507 15.54 21.81 -23.88
C HIS A 507 14.23 21.04 -23.66
N GLY A 508 14.28 19.96 -22.88
CA GLY A 508 13.12 19.17 -22.46
C GLY A 508 13.40 18.32 -21.23
N LYS A 509 12.35 17.95 -20.49
CA LYS A 509 12.44 17.18 -19.24
C LYS A 509 11.42 16.05 -19.25
N PHE A 510 11.87 14.80 -19.09
CA PHE A 510 11.00 13.64 -18.85
C PHE A 510 11.05 13.30 -17.36
N SER A 511 9.93 13.41 -16.66
CA SER A 511 9.79 12.98 -15.26
C SER A 511 9.02 11.67 -15.17
N PHE A 512 9.66 10.62 -14.68
CA PHE A 512 9.03 9.34 -14.35
C PHE A 512 8.75 9.27 -12.86
N ILE A 513 7.56 8.80 -12.49
CA ILE A 513 7.08 8.84 -11.11
C ILE A 513 6.51 7.49 -10.70
N ASP A 514 7.07 6.90 -9.66
CA ASP A 514 6.53 5.72 -8.99
C ASP A 514 5.96 6.18 -7.64
N LEU A 515 4.66 6.48 -7.62
CA LEU A 515 3.96 6.99 -6.43
C LEU A 515 3.92 5.92 -5.33
N ALA A 516 3.66 6.35 -4.09
CA ALA A 516 3.35 5.45 -2.99
C ALA A 516 1.97 4.75 -3.18
N GLY A 517 1.63 3.82 -2.28
CA GLY A 517 0.32 3.15 -2.25
C GLY A 517 -0.84 4.10 -1.95
N ASN A 518 -2.04 3.81 -2.49
CA ASN A 518 -3.29 4.54 -2.21
C ASN A 518 -4.27 3.76 -1.32
N GLU A 519 -3.79 2.74 -0.59
CA GLU A 519 -4.53 2.05 0.48
C GLU A 519 -4.98 3.01 1.60
N ARG A 520 -6.01 2.62 2.34
CA ARG A 520 -6.69 3.51 3.30
C ARG A 520 -5.91 3.60 4.61
N GLY A 521 -6.03 4.74 5.29
CA GLY A 521 -5.49 4.92 6.65
C GLY A 521 -5.98 3.87 7.65
N VAL A 522 -7.19 3.34 7.45
CA VAL A 522 -7.78 2.22 8.22
C VAL A 522 -6.88 0.98 8.18
N ASP A 523 -6.29 0.65 7.03
CA ASP A 523 -5.42 -0.52 6.83
C ASP A 523 -4.08 -0.38 7.59
N THR A 524 -3.76 0.84 8.03
CA THR A 524 -2.57 1.17 8.83
C THR A 524 -2.89 1.56 10.27
N SER A 525 -4.16 1.59 10.68
CA SER A 525 -4.61 2.09 11.99
C SER A 525 -3.99 1.33 13.19
N SER A 526 -3.71 0.04 13.02
CA SER A 526 -3.04 -0.82 14.01
C SER A 526 -1.51 -0.86 13.89
N ALA A 527 -0.91 -0.05 13.01
CA ALA A 527 0.53 -0.01 12.79
C ALA A 527 1.25 1.01 13.70
N ASP A 528 2.58 0.95 13.70
CA ASP A 528 3.43 1.88 14.43
C ASP A 528 3.17 3.36 14.06
N ARG A 529 3.45 4.28 14.99
CA ARG A 529 3.30 5.74 14.81
C ARG A 529 3.96 6.22 13.51
N GLN A 530 5.19 5.77 13.21
CA GLN A 530 5.88 6.17 11.98
C GLN A 530 5.10 5.72 10.74
N THR A 531 4.58 4.49 10.75
CA THR A 531 3.78 3.94 9.64
C THR A 531 2.47 4.70 9.43
N ARG A 532 1.84 5.18 10.51
CA ARG A 532 0.61 5.99 10.43
C ARG A 532 0.89 7.41 9.95
N MET A 533 2.00 8.02 10.37
CA MET A 533 2.45 9.32 9.87
C MET A 533 2.82 9.30 8.38
N GLU A 534 3.47 8.22 7.92
CA GLU A 534 3.71 7.98 6.49
C GLU A 534 2.39 7.90 5.71
N GLY A 535 1.43 7.10 6.20
CA GLY A 535 0.12 6.94 5.56
C GLY A 535 -0.66 8.25 5.42
N ALA A 536 -0.62 9.12 6.44
CA ALA A 536 -1.24 10.44 6.40
C ALA A 536 -0.62 11.35 5.32
N GLU A 537 0.71 11.45 5.27
CA GLU A 537 1.44 12.27 4.29
C GLU A 537 1.29 11.72 2.85
N ILE A 538 1.23 10.40 2.68
CA ILE A 538 0.91 9.77 1.39
C ILE A 538 -0.51 10.16 0.95
N ASN A 539 -1.52 9.99 1.80
CA ASN A 539 -2.90 10.31 1.45
C ASN A 539 -3.10 11.81 1.15
N LYS A 540 -2.49 12.68 1.95
CA LYS A 540 -2.47 14.15 1.75
C LYS A 540 -1.83 14.56 0.42
N SER A 541 -0.69 13.96 0.05
CA SER A 541 -0.03 14.25 -1.24
C SER A 541 -0.76 13.65 -2.45
N LEU A 542 -1.46 12.53 -2.28
CA LEU A 542 -2.35 11.99 -3.31
C LEU A 542 -3.65 12.81 -3.46
N LEU A 543 -4.24 13.28 -2.36
CA LEU A 543 -5.41 14.19 -2.37
C LEU A 543 -5.07 15.53 -3.03
N ALA A 544 -3.90 16.09 -2.72
CA ALA A 544 -3.37 17.27 -3.39
C ALA A 544 -3.26 17.06 -4.91
N LEU A 545 -2.77 15.89 -5.34
CA LEU A 545 -2.69 15.53 -6.76
C LEU A 545 -4.09 15.38 -7.39
N LYS A 546 -5.06 14.76 -6.68
CA LYS A 546 -6.46 14.70 -7.14
C LYS A 546 -6.99 16.11 -7.42
N GLU A 547 -6.80 17.02 -6.47
CA GLU A 547 -7.40 18.35 -6.51
C GLU A 547 -6.69 19.31 -7.46
N CYS A 548 -5.38 19.15 -7.68
CA CYS A 548 -4.68 19.84 -8.79
C CYS A 548 -5.24 19.41 -10.14
N ILE A 549 -5.43 18.11 -10.36
CA ILE A 549 -5.97 17.55 -11.61
C ILE A 549 -7.43 17.97 -11.80
N ARG A 550 -8.27 17.90 -10.76
CA ARG A 550 -9.65 18.40 -10.76
C ARG A 550 -9.77 19.93 -10.92
N ALA A 551 -8.72 20.70 -10.62
CA ALA A 551 -8.68 22.13 -10.86
C ALA A 551 -8.27 22.48 -12.30
N LEU A 552 -7.38 21.69 -12.91
CA LEU A 552 -6.93 21.85 -14.31
C LEU A 552 -8.11 21.72 -15.30
N GLY A 553 -8.88 20.63 -15.28
CA GLY A 553 -10.06 20.47 -16.17
C GLY A 553 -11.33 21.18 -15.70
N LYS A 554 -11.22 22.07 -14.70
CA LYS A 554 -12.17 23.18 -14.45
C LYS A 554 -11.61 24.53 -14.91
N GLN A 555 -10.42 24.54 -15.54
CA GLN A 555 -9.65 25.72 -15.91
C GLN A 555 -9.58 26.79 -14.79
N SER A 556 -9.41 26.33 -13.55
CA SER A 556 -9.43 27.17 -12.36
C SER A 556 -8.26 28.16 -12.35
N ALA A 557 -8.55 29.46 -12.26
CA ALA A 557 -7.54 30.52 -12.16
C ALA A 557 -6.58 30.35 -10.95
N HIS A 558 -7.00 29.62 -9.92
CA HIS A 558 -6.11 29.14 -8.86
C HIS A 558 -5.96 27.62 -8.92
N LEU A 559 -4.74 27.15 -9.15
CA LEU A 559 -4.36 25.73 -9.16
C LEU A 559 -3.58 25.42 -7.87
N PRO A 560 -4.05 24.50 -7.00
CA PRO A 560 -3.55 24.34 -5.62
C PRO A 560 -2.21 23.58 -5.51
N PHE A 561 -1.24 23.87 -6.40
CA PHE A 561 0.04 23.15 -6.44
C PHE A 561 0.83 23.21 -5.13
N ARG A 562 0.65 24.23 -4.30
CA ARG A 562 1.42 24.43 -3.06
C ARG A 562 1.04 23.48 -1.90
N VAL A 563 -0.09 22.77 -1.98
CA VAL A 563 -0.58 21.87 -0.92
C VAL A 563 0.45 20.80 -0.51
N SER A 564 1.15 20.18 -1.47
CA SER A 564 2.11 19.10 -1.20
C SER A 564 3.43 19.29 -1.95
N LYS A 565 4.52 18.70 -1.45
CA LYS A 565 5.80 18.72 -2.19
C LYS A 565 5.75 17.96 -3.51
N LEU A 566 4.89 16.95 -3.65
CA LEU A 566 4.62 16.27 -4.91
C LEU A 566 4.03 17.26 -5.93
N THR A 567 2.92 17.93 -5.58
CA THR A 567 2.25 18.88 -6.48
C THR A 567 3.09 20.13 -6.77
N GLN A 568 3.94 20.57 -5.84
CA GLN A 568 4.91 21.64 -6.10
C GLN A 568 5.92 21.19 -7.18
N VAL A 569 6.57 20.04 -7.00
CA VAL A 569 7.59 19.51 -7.95
C VAL A 569 7.01 19.25 -9.35
N LEU A 570 5.73 18.92 -9.44
CA LEU A 570 5.05 18.64 -10.71
C LEU A 570 4.39 19.85 -11.39
N ARG A 571 4.46 21.05 -10.79
CA ARG A 571 3.85 22.28 -11.34
C ARG A 571 4.21 22.50 -12.82
N ASP A 572 5.51 22.54 -13.11
CA ASP A 572 6.09 22.67 -14.46
C ASP A 572 5.50 21.65 -15.47
N SER A 573 5.17 20.44 -15.01
CA SER A 573 4.68 19.34 -15.85
C SER A 573 3.19 19.41 -16.17
N PHE A 574 2.42 20.24 -15.46
CA PHE A 574 0.98 20.39 -15.70
C PHE A 574 0.61 21.69 -16.41
N ILE A 575 1.38 22.78 -16.22
CA ILE A 575 1.06 24.11 -16.76
C ILE A 575 1.78 24.47 -18.07
N GLY A 576 2.75 23.65 -18.50
CA GLY A 576 3.55 23.96 -19.70
C GLY A 576 2.77 23.79 -21.00
N GLU A 577 2.80 24.82 -21.87
CA GLU A 577 2.16 24.82 -23.21
C GLU A 577 2.49 23.57 -24.04
N LYS A 578 3.74 23.10 -23.94
CA LYS A 578 4.24 21.88 -24.59
C LYS A 578 4.42 20.72 -23.61
N SER A 579 3.55 20.62 -22.60
CA SER A 579 3.57 19.50 -21.65
C SER A 579 2.61 18.39 -22.06
N LYS A 580 3.04 17.14 -21.88
CA LYS A 580 2.21 15.94 -22.03
C LYS A 580 2.41 14.99 -20.86
N THR A 581 1.31 14.39 -20.39
CA THR A 581 1.29 13.57 -19.17
C THR A 581 0.59 12.23 -19.40
N CYS A 582 1.26 11.13 -19.06
CA CYS A 582 0.67 9.80 -19.03
C CYS A 582 0.43 9.35 -17.57
N MET A 583 -0.79 8.89 -17.29
CA MET A 583 -1.16 8.23 -16.05
C MET A 583 -1.29 6.73 -16.32
N ILE A 584 -0.63 5.89 -15.52
CA ILE A 584 -0.78 4.44 -15.57
C ILE A 584 -1.34 3.95 -14.23
N ALA A 585 -2.66 3.71 -14.17
CA ALA A 585 -3.31 3.18 -12.99
C ALA A 585 -3.12 1.65 -12.91
N MET A 586 -2.46 1.18 -11.87
CA MET A 586 -2.13 -0.23 -11.65
C MET A 586 -3.14 -0.83 -10.68
N ILE A 587 -3.84 -1.89 -11.09
CA ILE A 587 -4.92 -2.51 -10.30
C ILE A 587 -4.62 -3.97 -9.94
N SER A 588 -5.10 -4.40 -8.76
CA SER A 588 -5.05 -5.80 -8.34
C SER A 588 -6.31 -6.55 -8.83
N PRO A 589 -6.18 -7.76 -9.39
CA PRO A 589 -7.32 -8.55 -9.91
C PRO A 589 -8.14 -9.27 -8.83
N GLY A 590 -7.56 -9.50 -7.65
CA GLY A 590 -8.17 -10.32 -6.60
C GLY A 590 -9.37 -9.67 -5.92
N LEU A 591 -10.40 -10.46 -5.63
CA LEU A 591 -11.61 -10.08 -4.90
C LEU A 591 -11.33 -9.25 -3.63
N SER A 592 -10.35 -9.64 -2.80
CA SER A 592 -10.00 -8.87 -1.59
C SER A 592 -9.47 -7.45 -1.86
N SER A 593 -9.10 -7.13 -3.10
CA SER A 593 -8.68 -5.79 -3.55
C SER A 593 -9.75 -5.03 -4.32
N CYS A 594 -10.97 -5.57 -4.49
CA CYS A 594 -12.03 -4.99 -5.33
C CYS A 594 -12.29 -3.51 -5.00
N GLU A 595 -12.39 -3.15 -3.71
CA GLU A 595 -12.63 -1.77 -3.28
C GLU A 595 -11.46 -0.83 -3.58
N HIS A 596 -10.21 -1.26 -3.33
CA HIS A 596 -9.01 -0.46 -3.68
C HIS A 596 -8.88 -0.27 -5.20
N THR A 597 -9.23 -1.30 -5.98
CA THR A 597 -9.29 -1.23 -7.44
C THR A 597 -10.38 -0.26 -7.90
N LEU A 598 -11.60 -0.30 -7.34
CA LEU A 598 -12.67 0.67 -7.64
C LEU A 598 -12.26 2.12 -7.30
N ASN A 599 -11.65 2.36 -6.13
CA ASN A 599 -11.13 3.68 -5.75
C ASN A 599 -10.02 4.16 -6.73
N THR A 600 -9.19 3.24 -7.21
CA THR A 600 -8.12 3.51 -8.19
C THR A 600 -8.69 3.85 -9.57
N LEU A 601 -9.72 3.12 -10.01
CA LEU A 601 -10.36 3.30 -11.32
C LEU A 601 -11.22 4.56 -11.37
N ARG A 602 -12.07 4.81 -10.36
CA ARG A 602 -12.84 6.06 -10.23
C ARG A 602 -11.93 7.29 -10.24
N TYR A 603 -10.75 7.21 -9.64
CA TYR A 603 -9.79 8.30 -9.72
C TYR A 603 -9.25 8.51 -11.15
N ALA A 604 -8.80 7.45 -11.81
CA ALA A 604 -8.30 7.51 -13.20
C ALA A 604 -9.36 8.04 -14.18
N ASP A 605 -10.61 7.61 -14.03
CA ASP A 605 -11.76 8.02 -14.85
C ASP A 605 -11.97 9.55 -14.78
N ARG A 606 -11.88 10.12 -13.58
CA ARG A 606 -11.96 11.58 -13.33
C ARG A 606 -10.73 12.36 -13.82
N VAL A 607 -9.59 11.71 -14.08
CA VAL A 607 -8.46 12.32 -14.81
C VAL A 607 -8.73 12.36 -16.32
N LYS A 608 -9.50 11.39 -16.84
CA LYS A 608 -9.83 11.31 -18.28
C LYS A 608 -10.94 12.27 -18.69
N GLU A 609 -11.94 12.52 -17.85
CA GLU A 609 -13.03 13.50 -18.10
C GLU A 609 -12.52 14.87 -18.58
N LEU A 610 -11.32 15.27 -18.15
CA LEU A 610 -10.72 16.55 -18.48
C LEU A 610 -10.39 16.67 -19.98
N VAL A 611 -9.91 15.58 -20.58
CA VAL A 611 -9.43 15.53 -21.98
C VAL A 611 -10.56 15.75 -23.00
N VAL A 612 -11.80 15.40 -22.62
CA VAL A 612 -12.96 15.50 -23.51
C VAL A 612 -13.42 16.95 -23.68
N LYS A 613 -13.19 17.82 -22.69
CA LYS A 613 -13.71 19.19 -22.71
C LYS A 613 -12.97 20.11 -23.66
N ASP A 614 -11.64 20.05 -23.67
CA ASP A 614 -10.79 20.95 -24.47
C ASP A 614 -10.94 20.74 -26.00
N ILE A 615 -11.69 19.72 -26.43
CA ILE A 615 -12.00 19.43 -27.84
C ILE A 615 -13.26 20.18 -28.33
N VAL A 616 -14.13 20.66 -27.42
CA VAL A 616 -15.48 21.15 -27.79
C VAL A 616 -15.50 22.65 -28.15
N GLU A 617 -14.54 23.46 -27.70
CA GLU A 617 -14.61 24.93 -27.80
C GLU A 617 -13.96 25.55 -29.07
N VAL A 618 -13.56 24.76 -30.08
CA VAL A 618 -12.83 25.27 -31.26
C VAL A 618 -13.50 24.93 -32.60
N CYS A 619 -14.73 25.43 -32.81
CA CYS A 619 -15.39 25.48 -34.13
C CYS A 619 -16.36 26.69 -34.26
N PRO A 620 -15.89 27.87 -34.70
CA PRO A 620 -16.76 29.02 -34.94
C PRO A 620 -17.30 29.05 -36.38
N GLY A 621 -18.59 28.74 -36.54
CA GLY A 621 -19.33 28.93 -37.79
C GLY A 621 -19.51 27.65 -38.62
N GLY A 622 -20.76 27.20 -38.72
CA GLY A 622 -21.17 25.99 -39.43
C GLY A 622 -22.56 25.57 -38.97
N ASP A 623 -23.59 26.08 -39.64
CA ASP A 623 -24.98 25.84 -39.25
C ASP A 623 -25.35 24.36 -39.49
N THR A 624 -25.59 23.62 -38.41
CA THR A 624 -26.10 22.24 -38.47
C THR A 624 -26.86 21.95 -37.17
N GLU A 625 -28.14 21.59 -37.32
CA GLU A 625 -29.07 21.34 -36.21
C GLU A 625 -28.57 20.25 -35.24
N PRO A 626 -28.84 20.36 -33.93
CA PRO A 626 -28.66 19.25 -33.01
C PRO A 626 -29.59 18.10 -33.40
N ILE A 627 -29.04 16.91 -33.67
CA ILE A 627 -29.85 15.70 -33.79
C ILE A 627 -30.28 15.28 -32.40
N GLU A 628 -31.55 15.49 -32.06
CA GLU A 628 -32.20 14.83 -30.94
C GLU A 628 -32.18 13.31 -31.20
N ILE A 629 -31.48 12.56 -30.35
CA ILE A 629 -31.61 11.10 -30.29
C ILE A 629 -32.69 10.83 -29.26
N THR A 630 -33.82 10.27 -29.70
CA THR A 630 -34.95 9.95 -28.82
C THR A 630 -34.71 8.63 -28.10
N ASP A 631 -35.08 8.58 -26.81
CA ASP A 631 -35.05 7.37 -25.99
C ASP A 631 -36.29 6.50 -26.28
N ASP A 632 -36.23 5.71 -27.37
CA ASP A 632 -37.33 4.83 -27.82
C ASP A 632 -36.93 3.33 -27.84
N GLU A 633 -36.86 2.68 -26.67
CA GLU A 633 -36.85 1.20 -26.56
C GLU A 633 -37.88 0.68 -25.52
N GLU A 634 -39.16 0.72 -25.96
CA GLU A 634 -40.27 -0.22 -25.69
C GLU A 634 -40.48 -0.80 -24.26
N GLU A 635 -41.57 -0.34 -23.60
CA GLU A 635 -42.18 -1.08 -22.47
C GLU A 635 -43.10 -2.22 -22.98
N GLU A 636 -42.85 -3.47 -22.59
CA GLU A 636 -43.85 -4.55 -22.72
C GLU A 636 -44.87 -4.48 -21.56
N GLU A 637 -46.14 -4.20 -21.87
CA GLU A 637 -47.24 -4.24 -20.90
C GLU A 637 -47.42 -5.63 -20.27
N LEU A 638 -47.66 -5.67 -18.95
CA LEU A 638 -48.42 -6.78 -18.36
C LEU A 638 -49.41 -6.30 -17.28
N ASN A 639 -50.57 -5.86 -17.77
CA ASN A 639 -51.71 -5.40 -16.98
C ASN A 639 -52.10 -6.33 -15.81
N MET A 640 -52.21 -5.77 -14.61
CA MET A 640 -53.07 -6.29 -13.54
C MET A 640 -53.75 -5.16 -12.76
N VAL A 641 -55.04 -5.35 -12.48
CA VAL A 641 -55.99 -4.27 -12.16
C VAL A 641 -56.16 -4.08 -10.65
N HIS A 642 -56.09 -2.84 -10.16
CA HIS A 642 -56.84 -2.41 -8.97
C HIS A 642 -56.99 -0.87 -8.88
N PRO A 643 -58.21 -0.31 -9.03
CA PRO A 643 -58.49 1.08 -8.73
C PRO A 643 -59.15 1.26 -7.36
N HIS A 644 -58.76 2.30 -6.61
CA HIS A 644 -59.65 2.96 -5.65
C HIS A 644 -59.28 4.43 -5.47
N SER A 645 -60.31 5.28 -5.43
CA SER A 645 -60.23 6.75 -5.38
C SER A 645 -60.24 7.30 -3.95
N HIS A 646 -59.65 8.49 -3.74
CA HIS A 646 -60.14 9.67 -2.98
C HIS A 646 -58.94 10.61 -2.74
N GLN A 647 -58.76 11.69 -3.52
CA GLN A 647 -59.38 13.02 -3.43
C GLN A 647 -58.91 13.92 -2.26
N LEU A 648 -58.32 15.06 -2.67
CA LEU A 648 -58.33 16.40 -2.03
C LEU A 648 -57.61 16.59 -0.67
N HIS A 649 -56.55 17.41 -0.67
CA HIS A 649 -56.52 18.73 0.01
C HIS A 649 -55.14 19.44 -0.12
N PRO A 650 -55.09 20.72 -0.55
CA PRO A 650 -53.91 21.56 -0.39
C PRO A 650 -54.20 22.87 0.39
N ASN A 651 -53.45 23.16 1.47
CA ASN A 651 -53.08 24.55 1.83
C ASN A 651 -52.11 24.70 3.03
N SER A 652 -51.30 25.77 2.96
CA SER A 652 -50.73 26.60 4.05
C SER A 652 -50.49 26.05 5.48
N HIS A 653 -49.26 26.19 5.99
CA HIS A 653 -48.85 27.38 6.80
C HIS A 653 -47.36 27.35 7.22
N ALA A 654 -46.77 28.54 7.41
CA ALA A 654 -45.51 28.78 8.14
C ALA A 654 -45.83 29.33 9.57
N PRO A 655 -44.86 29.62 10.47
CA PRO A 655 -43.98 30.80 10.31
C PRO A 655 -42.55 30.66 10.92
N ALA A 656 -41.76 31.73 10.83
CA ALA A 656 -40.51 31.91 11.58
C ALA A 656 -40.74 32.66 12.92
N SER A 657 -39.76 32.60 13.84
CA SER A 657 -39.79 33.32 15.12
C SER A 657 -38.46 34.01 15.44
N GLN A 658 -38.50 35.31 15.72
CA GLN A 658 -37.36 36.12 16.18
C GLN A 658 -37.36 36.26 17.72
N SER A 659 -36.19 36.57 18.31
CA SER A 659 -35.93 37.24 19.61
C SER A 659 -34.67 36.66 20.30
N ASN A 660 -33.92 37.35 21.17
CA ASN A 660 -33.87 38.80 21.47
C ASN A 660 -32.46 39.21 21.93
N ASN A 661 -32.13 40.51 21.85
CA ASN A 661 -30.94 41.07 22.49
C ASN A 661 -31.16 41.35 23.99
N GLN A 662 -30.13 41.19 24.82
CA GLN A 662 -30.01 41.87 26.11
C GLN A 662 -28.54 42.05 26.56
N ARG A 663 -28.28 42.92 27.55
CA ARG A 663 -27.18 43.89 27.45
C ARG A 663 -26.57 44.33 28.80
N ALA A 664 -25.24 44.22 28.91
CA ALA A 664 -24.36 44.97 29.84
C ALA A 664 -24.59 44.71 31.36
N PRO A 665 -23.82 45.30 32.32
CA PRO A 665 -22.72 46.27 32.20
C PRO A 665 -21.40 45.85 32.91
N ALA A 666 -20.45 46.80 33.01
CA ALA A 666 -19.09 46.61 33.52
C ALA A 666 -18.82 47.37 34.83
N SER A 667 -17.68 47.08 35.48
CA SER A 667 -17.12 47.82 36.64
C SER A 667 -15.58 47.86 36.58
N HIS A 668 -14.96 48.89 37.17
CA HIS A 668 -13.55 49.24 36.96
C HIS A 668 -12.58 48.79 38.06
N HIS A 669 -11.37 48.38 37.68
CA HIS A 669 -10.07 48.83 38.22
C HIS A 669 -8.98 48.46 37.17
N SER A 670 -8.00 49.27 36.73
CA SER A 670 -7.28 50.46 37.24
C SER A 670 -5.94 50.14 37.94
N GLY A 671 -4.87 50.06 37.13
CA GLY A 671 -3.47 50.14 37.56
C GLY A 671 -2.54 49.12 36.89
N ALA A 672 -1.32 49.43 36.44
CA ALA A 672 -0.74 50.66 35.86
C ALA A 672 0.69 50.34 35.39
N VAL A 673 1.03 50.65 34.12
CA VAL A 673 2.39 50.94 33.56
C VAL A 673 3.50 49.87 33.82
N ILE A 674 4.17 49.33 32.80
CA ILE A 674 5.36 49.89 32.13
C ILE A 674 5.45 49.36 30.67
N HIS A 675 6.02 50.17 29.75
CA HIS A 675 6.28 49.78 28.37
C HIS A 675 7.49 48.83 28.23
N ASN A 676 7.48 47.96 27.21
CA ASN A 676 8.57 48.00 26.24
C ASN A 676 8.12 47.52 24.84
N ASN A 677 8.76 48.04 23.78
CA ASN A 677 8.60 47.61 22.38
C ASN A 677 9.76 46.70 21.98
N ASN A 678 9.51 45.68 21.15
CA ASN A 678 10.34 45.38 19.95
C ASN A 678 9.87 44.16 19.15
N ASN A 679 10.19 44.20 17.85
CA ASN A 679 10.19 43.11 16.83
C ASN A 679 8.86 42.35 16.57
N ASN A 680 8.27 42.37 15.36
CA ASN A 680 8.75 42.01 14.01
C ASN A 680 8.87 40.50 13.72
N ASN A 681 8.37 40.13 12.53
CA ASN A 681 8.64 38.89 11.79
C ASN A 681 8.19 37.55 12.39
N ASN A 682 6.88 37.32 12.49
CA ASN A 682 6.34 35.98 12.21
C ASN A 682 4.89 36.00 11.67
N LYS A 683 4.71 35.86 10.34
CA LYS A 683 3.38 35.81 9.68
C LYS A 683 3.24 34.84 8.49
N ASN A 684 4.29 34.11 8.10
CA ASN A 684 4.26 33.23 6.92
C ASN A 684 3.79 31.78 7.18
N GLY A 685 3.43 31.40 8.42
CA GLY A 685 3.03 30.03 8.75
C GLY A 685 1.60 29.64 8.35
N ASN A 686 0.68 30.59 8.22
CA ASN A 686 -0.77 30.29 8.26
C ASN A 686 -1.43 29.92 6.92
N ALA A 687 -0.67 29.79 5.82
CA ALA A 687 -1.24 29.52 4.50
C ALA A 687 -1.73 28.07 4.34
N GLY A 688 -0.94 27.09 4.80
CA GLY A 688 -1.23 25.66 4.56
C GLY A 688 -2.54 25.16 5.17
N ASN A 689 -2.94 25.69 6.34
CA ASN A 689 -4.20 25.30 6.99
C ASN A 689 -5.45 25.82 6.25
N MET A 690 -5.37 26.95 5.53
CA MET A 690 -6.50 27.39 4.70
C MET A 690 -6.66 26.53 3.45
N ASP A 691 -5.56 26.15 2.80
CA ASP A 691 -5.59 25.22 1.66
C ASP A 691 -6.15 23.84 2.10
N LEU A 692 -5.76 23.31 3.27
CA LEU A 692 -6.28 22.02 3.77
C LEU A 692 -7.79 22.07 4.06
N ALA A 693 -8.27 23.16 4.67
CA ALA A 693 -9.70 23.39 4.86
C ALA A 693 -10.46 23.51 3.53
N MET A 694 -9.85 24.13 2.51
CA MET A 694 -10.43 24.19 1.16
C MET A 694 -10.59 22.80 0.54
N LEU A 695 -9.57 21.93 0.65
CA LEU A 695 -9.62 20.55 0.12
C LEU A 695 -10.75 19.72 0.76
N SER A 696 -11.01 19.90 2.07
CA SER A 696 -12.13 19.21 2.74
C SER A 696 -13.49 19.65 2.18
N SER A 697 -13.70 20.95 1.94
CA SER A 697 -14.94 21.49 1.32
C SER A 697 -15.16 21.06 -0.14
N LEU A 698 -14.17 20.41 -0.76
CA LEU A 698 -14.21 19.92 -2.15
C LEU A 698 -14.27 18.40 -2.24
N SER A 699 -14.26 17.69 -1.10
CA SER A 699 -14.18 16.22 -1.01
C SER A 699 -15.25 15.60 -0.09
N GLU A 700 -16.42 16.24 -0.01
CA GLU A 700 -17.58 15.94 0.88
C GLU A 700 -18.10 14.49 0.89
N HIS A 701 -17.57 13.59 0.06
CA HIS A 701 -18.00 12.20 -0.07
C HIS A 701 -16.91 11.12 0.16
N GLU A 702 -15.64 11.49 0.42
CA GLU A 702 -14.55 10.49 0.55
C GLU A 702 -13.76 10.49 1.89
N MET A 703 -13.91 11.49 2.77
CA MET A 703 -13.26 11.47 4.10
C MET A 703 -14.28 11.72 5.23
N SER A 704 -14.13 10.99 6.33
CA SER A 704 -14.89 11.26 7.57
C SER A 704 -14.23 12.38 8.39
N ASP A 705 -15.05 13.12 9.14
CA ASP A 705 -14.56 14.17 10.07
C ASP A 705 -13.51 13.64 11.05
N GLU A 706 -13.67 12.39 11.49
CA GLU A 706 -12.72 11.71 12.38
C GLU A 706 -11.33 11.57 11.74
N LEU A 707 -11.26 11.17 10.45
CA LEU A 707 -10.00 11.09 9.71
C LEU A 707 -9.39 12.48 9.50
N ILE A 708 -10.20 13.52 9.26
CA ILE A 708 -9.72 14.91 9.13
C ILE A 708 -9.08 15.36 10.45
N VAL A 709 -9.74 15.12 11.60
CA VAL A 709 -9.20 15.42 12.94
C VAL A 709 -7.89 14.65 13.21
N GLN A 710 -7.79 13.39 12.77
CA GLN A 710 -6.54 12.62 12.89
C GLN A 710 -5.40 13.20 12.03
N HIS A 711 -5.67 13.60 10.78
CA HIS A 711 -4.66 14.19 9.91
C HIS A 711 -4.18 15.55 10.44
N GLN A 712 -5.08 16.42 10.91
CA GLN A 712 -4.67 17.70 11.54
C GLN A 712 -3.84 17.46 12.80
N ALA A 713 -4.20 16.49 13.64
CA ALA A 713 -3.42 16.15 14.83
C ALA A 713 -2.01 15.61 14.49
N ILE A 714 -1.86 14.89 13.38
CA ILE A 714 -0.57 14.42 12.87
C ILE A 714 0.25 15.59 12.29
N ASP A 715 -0.37 16.50 11.53
CA ASP A 715 0.26 17.70 10.96
C ASP A 715 0.78 18.64 12.05
N ASP A 716 -0.06 18.96 13.05
CA ASP A 716 0.32 19.76 14.22
C ASP A 716 1.53 19.14 14.96
N LEU A 717 1.52 17.81 15.08
CA LEU A 717 2.54 17.05 15.79
C LEU A 717 3.88 17.02 15.04
N GLN A 718 3.86 16.80 13.71
CA GLN A 718 5.05 16.85 12.86
C GLN A 718 5.69 18.25 12.82
N GLN A 719 4.88 19.32 12.74
CA GLN A 719 5.38 20.69 12.81
C GLN A 719 6.08 20.98 14.15
N THR A 720 5.51 20.49 15.25
CA THR A 720 6.11 20.65 16.59
C THR A 720 7.40 19.82 16.73
N GLU A 721 7.45 18.63 16.12
CA GLU A 721 8.65 17.79 16.07
C GLU A 721 9.80 18.50 15.32
N GLU A 722 9.54 19.13 14.18
CA GLU A 722 10.56 19.94 13.48
C GLU A 722 11.00 21.16 14.31
N MET A 723 10.09 21.82 15.04
CA MET A 723 10.44 22.92 15.95
C MET A 723 11.32 22.46 17.12
N VAL A 724 11.02 21.33 17.77
CA VAL A 724 11.87 20.75 18.83
C VAL A 724 13.29 20.48 18.30
N VAL A 725 13.41 19.90 17.10
CA VAL A 725 14.70 19.59 16.48
C VAL A 725 15.49 20.87 16.15
N GLU A 726 14.84 21.92 15.65
CA GLU A 726 15.52 23.18 15.33
C GLU A 726 15.92 23.98 16.59
N TYR A 727 15.09 24.00 17.63
CA TYR A 727 15.47 24.55 18.93
C TYR A 727 16.64 23.79 19.56
N HIS A 728 16.67 22.45 19.46
CA HIS A 728 17.78 21.64 19.96
C HIS A 728 19.07 21.86 19.13
N ARG A 729 18.96 22.04 17.80
CA ARG A 729 20.08 22.50 16.95
C ARG A 729 20.60 23.86 17.40
N THR A 730 19.72 24.80 17.72
CA THR A 730 20.06 26.15 18.21
C THR A 730 20.77 26.09 19.56
N VAL A 731 20.31 25.23 20.50
CA VAL A 731 21.00 24.95 21.77
C VAL A 731 22.44 24.48 21.51
N ASN A 732 22.64 23.50 20.62
CA ASN A 732 23.96 22.92 20.36
C ASN A 732 24.93 23.95 19.74
N ALA A 733 24.51 24.72 18.74
CA ALA A 733 25.33 25.81 18.16
C ALA A 733 25.64 26.93 19.18
N THR A 734 24.71 27.20 20.10
CA THR A 734 24.93 28.14 21.21
C THR A 734 25.97 27.59 22.18
N LEU A 735 25.89 26.29 22.54
CA LEU A 735 26.85 25.64 23.46
C LEU A 735 28.28 25.62 22.92
N GLU A 736 28.47 25.41 21.61
CA GLU A 736 29.79 25.49 20.97
C GLU A 736 30.42 26.89 21.11
N THR A 737 29.63 27.93 20.87
CA THR A 737 30.05 29.34 21.00
C THR A 737 30.29 29.73 22.45
N PHE A 738 29.35 29.38 23.33
CA PHE A 738 29.40 29.60 24.78
C PHE A 738 30.64 28.95 25.41
N LEU A 739 31.03 27.75 24.98
CA LEU A 739 32.23 27.08 25.50
C LEU A 739 33.53 27.81 25.12
N ALA A 740 33.58 28.47 23.97
CA ALA A 740 34.71 29.31 23.58
C ALA A 740 34.74 30.63 24.38
N GLU A 741 33.59 31.31 24.50
CA GLU A 741 33.49 32.57 25.26
C GLU A 741 33.71 32.39 26.75
N SER A 742 33.16 31.34 27.35
CA SER A 742 33.34 31.01 28.78
C SER A 742 34.81 30.74 29.11
N LYS A 743 35.55 30.05 28.22
CA LYS A 743 37.00 29.88 28.35
C LYS A 743 37.76 31.21 28.20
N ALA A 744 37.37 32.06 27.25
CA ALA A 744 38.00 33.38 27.08
C ALA A 744 37.75 34.29 28.29
N LEU A 745 36.54 34.24 28.88
CA LEU A 745 36.16 34.97 30.08
C LEU A 745 36.91 34.46 31.32
N TYR A 746 37.00 33.13 31.51
CA TYR A 746 37.83 32.54 32.56
C TYR A 746 39.31 32.91 32.40
N ASN A 747 39.84 32.88 31.18
CA ASN A 747 41.24 33.24 30.93
C ASN A 747 41.57 34.70 31.29
N LEU A 748 40.57 35.60 31.32
CA LEU A 748 40.73 36.99 31.71
C LEU A 748 41.14 37.15 33.19
N THR A 749 40.75 36.23 34.08
CA THR A 749 41.09 36.31 35.51
C THR A 749 42.55 35.95 35.82
N ASN A 750 43.36 35.62 34.81
CA ASN A 750 44.81 35.42 34.96
C ASN A 750 45.62 36.72 34.88
N TYR A 751 45.00 37.84 34.49
CA TYR A 751 45.61 39.16 34.47
C TYR A 751 45.32 39.88 35.78
N VAL A 752 46.30 40.60 36.34
CA VAL A 752 46.14 41.30 37.63
C VAL A 752 45.14 42.46 37.53
N ASP A 753 45.27 43.26 36.47
CA ASP A 753 44.51 44.50 36.28
C ASP A 753 43.27 44.32 35.37
N TYR A 754 42.60 43.17 35.46
CA TYR A 754 41.42 42.89 34.61
C TYR A 754 40.18 43.68 35.06
N ASP A 755 39.39 44.11 34.08
CA ASP A 755 38.13 44.81 34.31
C ASP A 755 37.06 43.84 34.86
N GLN A 756 36.79 43.96 36.15
CA GLN A 756 35.82 43.13 36.88
C GLN A 756 34.37 43.44 36.50
N ASP A 757 34.06 44.69 36.14
CA ASP A 757 32.72 45.12 35.72
C ASP A 757 32.41 44.58 34.31
N SER A 758 33.38 44.66 33.39
CA SER A 758 33.32 44.02 32.08
C SER A 758 33.27 42.50 32.16
N TYR A 759 34.02 41.87 33.09
CA TYR A 759 33.94 40.44 33.36
C TYR A 759 32.53 40.03 33.80
N CYS A 760 31.95 40.71 34.80
CA CYS A 760 30.61 40.42 35.30
C CYS A 760 29.56 40.61 34.20
N LYS A 761 29.53 41.76 33.52
CA LYS A 761 28.56 42.06 32.45
C LYS A 761 28.62 41.06 31.30
N ARG A 762 29.82 40.66 30.87
CA ARG A 762 29.99 39.65 29.83
C ARG A 762 29.52 38.27 30.29
N GLY A 763 29.82 37.90 31.55
CA GLY A 763 29.30 36.69 32.17
C GLY A 763 27.78 36.67 32.21
N GLU A 764 27.16 37.70 32.78
CA GLU A 764 25.69 37.85 32.90
C GLU A 764 25.00 37.74 31.53
N SER A 765 25.51 38.45 30.51
CA SER A 765 24.97 38.37 29.14
C SER A 765 25.07 36.95 28.56
N MET A 766 26.23 36.30 28.71
CA MET A 766 26.50 34.97 28.16
C MET A 766 25.67 33.88 28.85
N PHE A 767 25.53 33.93 30.18
CA PHE A 767 24.68 32.98 30.93
C PHE A 767 23.19 33.22 30.71
N SER A 768 22.74 34.48 30.56
CA SER A 768 21.34 34.81 30.28
C SER A 768 20.91 34.30 28.90
N GLN A 769 21.74 34.51 27.87
CA GLN A 769 21.46 34.01 26.52
C GLN A 769 21.33 32.47 26.48
N LEU A 770 22.19 31.75 27.22
CA LEU A 770 22.08 30.29 27.35
C LEU A 770 20.80 29.87 28.08
N LEU A 771 20.41 30.58 29.14
CA LEU A 771 19.20 30.32 29.91
C LEU A 771 17.93 30.51 29.07
N ASP A 772 17.83 31.61 28.32
CA ASP A 772 16.66 31.92 27.47
C ASP A 772 16.45 30.86 26.38
N ILE A 773 17.53 30.40 25.75
CA ILE A 773 17.48 29.38 24.68
C ILE A 773 17.18 27.99 25.28
N ALA A 774 17.73 27.67 26.46
CA ALA A 774 17.42 26.43 27.17
C ALA A 774 15.96 26.37 27.65
N ILE A 775 15.39 27.48 28.14
CA ILE A 775 13.97 27.58 28.54
C ILE A 775 13.06 27.36 27.33
N GLN A 776 13.31 28.04 26.20
CA GLN A 776 12.52 27.86 24.98
C GLN A 776 12.56 26.41 24.48
N CYS A 777 13.73 25.77 24.48
CA CYS A 777 13.89 24.37 24.08
C CYS A 777 13.13 23.42 25.01
N ARG A 778 13.22 23.62 26.34
CA ARG A 778 12.47 22.86 27.36
C ARG A 778 10.97 22.95 27.14
N ASP A 779 10.45 24.15 26.91
CA ASP A 779 9.01 24.40 26.83
C ASP A 779 8.43 23.87 25.51
N MET A 780 9.18 23.97 24.41
CA MET A 780 8.86 23.32 23.13
C MET A 780 8.84 21.77 23.25
N MET A 781 9.78 21.18 24.00
CA MET A 781 9.75 19.73 24.32
C MET A 781 8.54 19.34 25.19
N ALA A 782 8.08 20.22 26.07
CA ALA A 782 6.87 19.98 26.89
C ALA A 782 5.60 20.05 26.04
N GLU A 783 5.50 21.02 25.11
CA GLU A 783 4.40 21.11 24.15
C GLU A 783 4.35 19.88 23.22
N TYR A 784 5.49 19.44 22.71
CA TYR A 784 5.59 18.21 21.90
C TYR A 784 5.10 16.97 22.66
N ARG A 785 5.46 16.83 23.94
CA ARG A 785 4.95 15.75 24.81
C ARG A 785 3.43 15.81 25.01
N ALA A 786 2.84 17.00 25.12
CA ALA A 786 1.39 17.16 25.22
C ALA A 786 0.67 16.78 23.90
N LYS A 787 1.24 17.15 22.74
CA LYS A 787 0.71 16.78 21.42
C LYS A 787 0.85 15.28 21.13
N LEU A 788 1.94 14.63 21.55
CA LEU A 788 2.11 13.17 21.49
C LEU A 788 0.96 12.45 22.21
N ALA A 789 0.66 12.84 23.46
CA ALA A 789 -0.42 12.23 24.23
C ALA A 789 -1.82 12.46 23.62
N LYS A 790 -2.04 13.61 22.95
CA LYS A 790 -3.28 13.89 22.21
C LYS A 790 -3.45 12.95 21.00
N GLU A 791 -2.37 12.73 20.23
CA GLU A 791 -2.37 11.85 19.06
C GLU A 791 -2.52 10.36 19.44
N GLU A 792 -1.91 9.93 20.54
CA GLU A 792 -2.08 8.59 21.10
C GLU A 792 -3.54 8.33 21.50
N MET A 793 -4.19 9.25 22.22
CA MET A 793 -5.61 9.12 22.59
C MET A 793 -6.52 9.03 21.37
N LEU A 794 -6.32 9.89 20.35
CA LEU A 794 -7.10 9.85 19.10
C LEU A 794 -6.92 8.50 18.38
N SER A 795 -5.70 7.97 18.36
CA SER A 795 -5.38 6.69 17.74
C SER A 795 -6.01 5.50 18.49
N CYS A 796 -6.12 5.57 19.81
CA CYS A 796 -6.83 4.56 20.59
C CYS A 796 -8.34 4.52 20.29
N SER A 797 -9.00 5.66 20.03
CA SER A 797 -10.45 5.69 19.74
C SER A 797 -10.86 4.92 18.48
N PHE A 798 -10.03 4.89 17.44
CA PHE A 798 -10.34 4.17 16.19
C PHE A 798 -10.37 2.64 16.36
N ASN A 799 -9.70 2.09 17.37
CA ASN A 799 -9.57 0.64 17.58
C ASN A 799 -10.81 -0.01 18.25
N SER A 800 -12.02 0.57 18.08
CA SER A 800 -13.25 0.04 18.68
C SER A 800 -14.45 -0.17 17.73
N PRO A 801 -14.29 -0.90 16.60
CA PRO A 801 -15.45 -1.50 15.94
C PRO A 801 -16.09 -2.59 16.83
N ASN A 802 -17.41 -2.78 16.71
CA ASN A 802 -18.21 -3.81 17.42
C ASN A 802 -18.32 -3.68 18.95
N GLY A 803 -18.31 -2.45 19.48
CA GLY A 803 -18.44 -2.17 20.92
C GLY A 803 -19.85 -1.77 21.45
N LYS A 804 -20.86 -1.58 20.59
CA LYS A 804 -22.25 -1.18 20.97
C LYS A 804 -23.23 -1.23 19.77
N ARG A 805 -23.88 -2.37 19.54
CA ARG A 805 -25.21 -2.50 18.89
C ARG A 805 -25.75 -3.92 19.10
#